data_AF-A0A838Y256-F1
#
_entry.id   AF-A0A838Y256-F1
#
_cell.length_a   1.000
_cell.length_b   1.000
_cell.length_c   1.000
_cell.angle_alpha   90.00
_cell.angle_beta   90.00
_cell.angle_gamma   90.00
#
_symmetry.space_group_name_H-M   'P 1'
#
loop_
_entity.id
_entity.type
_entity.pdbx_description
1 polymer ?
#
loop_
_entity_poly.entity_id
_entity_poly.type
_entity_poly.pdbx_seq_one_letter_code
_entity_poly.pdbx_strand_id
1 'polypeptide(L)'
;MLNDAEKDAIRDHYRTIADNLPGFRPRAAQRRMLAEIANALSRSLDKQGDAYPNREGESIAVIEGPTGVGKSLAYLLAGGVMARSRGKKLVVTSATVALQEQLVNRDLPFVVENSGLPLTFALAKGRGRYLCPQRIYALTAENAQGQLLAPDPMLTLWDRKPQAGEIEALRAMADEFYYRRWNGDRDSWKDIIEDSLWSRVTNDRHGCLKAACPNRPECPFYLARDTLETVDVIVANHDLMLADVSMGGGVILPAPEDSYYCIDEAHHLAKKAINQFSAEHSLAQAIGWLDKVAPIAARVETLTGKSEIATQAMDAASACMETLNEWLWLLSGEEALSASSDNMEPTWLMDDGQLPERLQEPARNMAVAARAIFKHLSALNDALTEARKEKGSDTTQIDKAAADVGFLNGRAEQLMAVWDLFEKQTEESAPPIAKWITRRIEGKGDYLFSASPVSAAASLAATLWRRAAGAVLTSATLRSLGAFDLLLSQTGLKWLPQVSCVALDSPFNFTEQGELYLPPMLASPKDPQGHTREIVEWLPKLVDTGEPVGTLVLFSSRKQMQEVASQLPDALRAQLLIQGEIPKSVLLETHHSRLKQGQASVIFGLDSFSEGLDLPGESCVHVIIAKLPFAMPDDPVGKTLSRWIEKRGGNPFVELTVPEASIKLIQAVGRLIRTERDYGRVTILDNRLLKQSYGKKLLASLPPFKRI
;
A
#
# COMPACT_ATOMS: atom_id res chain seq x y z
N MET A 1 -24.47 21.47 9.77
CA MET A 1 -24.93 22.12 8.52
C MET A 1 -23.85 23.10 8.07
N LEU A 2 -23.72 23.27 6.75
CA LEU A 2 -22.76 24.17 6.13
C LEU A 2 -23.20 25.63 6.36
N ASN A 3 -22.34 26.45 6.97
CA ASN A 3 -22.67 27.86 7.23
C ASN A 3 -22.39 28.72 5.99
N ASP A 4 -22.91 29.96 5.97
CA ASP A 4 -22.78 30.81 4.78
C ASP A 4 -21.34 31.28 4.54
N ALA A 5 -20.56 31.49 5.60
CA ALA A 5 -19.13 31.81 5.50
C ALA A 5 -18.33 30.69 4.81
N GLU A 6 -18.63 29.42 5.10
CA GLU A 6 -18.02 28.25 4.46
C GLU A 6 -18.39 28.17 2.99
N LYS A 7 -19.66 28.43 2.65
CA LYS A 7 -20.13 28.44 1.25
C LYS A 7 -19.43 29.53 0.45
N ASP A 8 -19.36 30.74 1.00
CA ASP A 8 -18.77 31.88 0.34
C ASP A 8 -17.25 31.70 0.20
N ALA A 9 -16.56 31.20 1.24
CA ALA A 9 -15.13 30.88 1.16
C ALA A 9 -14.83 29.86 0.05
N ILE A 10 -15.57 28.75 -0.03
CA ILE A 10 -15.37 27.74 -1.10
C ILE A 10 -15.61 28.38 -2.48
N ARG A 11 -16.66 29.18 -2.62
CA ARG A 11 -17.02 29.83 -3.89
C ARG A 11 -15.95 30.83 -4.32
N ASP A 12 -15.47 31.65 -3.40
CA ASP A 12 -14.51 32.71 -3.66
C ASP A 12 -13.14 32.10 -4.01
N HIS A 13 -12.65 31.14 -3.23
CA HIS A 13 -11.41 30.45 -3.57
C HIS A 13 -11.49 29.71 -4.92
N TYR A 14 -12.64 29.11 -5.25
CA TYR A 14 -12.84 28.48 -6.56
C TYR A 14 -12.84 29.49 -7.71
N ARG A 15 -13.45 30.68 -7.52
CA ARG A 15 -13.41 31.77 -8.49
C ARG A 15 -12.00 32.31 -8.69
N THR A 16 -11.26 32.52 -7.60
CA THR A 16 -9.86 32.98 -7.66
C THR A 16 -8.99 32.04 -8.50
N ILE A 17 -9.17 30.72 -8.39
CA ILE A 17 -8.47 29.76 -9.27
C ILE A 17 -8.85 29.96 -10.73
N ALA A 18 -10.14 30.13 -11.02
CA ALA A 18 -10.63 30.33 -12.37
C ALA A 18 -10.10 31.62 -13.00
N ASP A 19 -9.97 32.68 -12.21
CA ASP A 19 -9.47 33.98 -12.65
C ASP A 19 -7.94 33.98 -12.85
N ASN A 20 -7.20 33.27 -12.01
CA ASN A 20 -5.74 33.20 -12.06
C ASN A 20 -5.20 32.25 -13.12
N LEU A 21 -6.01 31.31 -13.63
CA LEU A 21 -5.53 30.25 -14.50
C LEU A 21 -6.08 30.34 -15.93
N PRO A 22 -5.26 30.79 -16.91
CA PRO A 22 -5.64 30.81 -18.32
C PRO A 22 -6.01 29.40 -18.79
N GLY A 23 -7.25 29.25 -19.28
CA GLY A 23 -7.75 27.96 -19.80
C GLY A 23 -8.41 27.06 -18.75
N PHE A 24 -8.56 27.50 -17.49
CA PHE A 24 -9.40 26.78 -16.53
C PHE A 24 -10.85 26.73 -17.00
N ARG A 25 -11.42 25.53 -17.07
CA ARG A 25 -12.82 25.30 -17.45
C ARG A 25 -13.60 24.83 -16.25
N PRO A 26 -14.56 25.62 -15.74
CA PRO A 26 -15.33 25.25 -14.56
C PRO A 26 -16.33 24.14 -14.89
N ARG A 27 -16.18 22.97 -14.26
CA ARG A 27 -17.02 21.78 -14.54
C ARG A 27 -18.15 21.64 -13.52
N ALA A 28 -19.36 21.30 -14.00
CA ALA A 28 -20.51 21.06 -13.12
C ALA A 28 -20.25 19.90 -12.13
N ALA A 29 -19.64 18.81 -12.61
CA ALA A 29 -19.24 17.68 -11.78
C ALA A 29 -18.27 18.08 -10.67
N GLN A 30 -17.32 18.98 -10.96
CA GLN A 30 -16.36 19.47 -9.96
C GLN A 30 -17.04 20.33 -8.88
N ARG A 31 -17.94 21.24 -9.28
CA ARG A 31 -18.74 22.03 -8.33
C ARG A 31 -19.64 21.17 -7.47
N ARG A 32 -20.22 20.12 -8.04
CA ARG A 32 -20.98 19.11 -7.30
C ARG A 32 -20.09 18.39 -6.30
N MET A 33 -18.89 17.93 -6.70
CA MET A 33 -17.93 17.30 -5.80
C MET A 33 -17.58 18.19 -4.60
N LEU A 34 -17.26 19.47 -4.85
CA LEU A 34 -17.00 20.47 -3.80
C LEU A 34 -18.15 20.56 -2.80
N ALA A 35 -19.39 20.64 -3.30
CA ALA A 35 -20.58 20.72 -2.46
C ALA A 35 -20.83 19.45 -1.65
N GLU A 36 -20.69 18.27 -2.25
CA GLU A 36 -20.88 16.98 -1.54
C GLU A 36 -19.85 16.80 -0.43
N ILE A 37 -18.58 17.15 -0.69
CA ILE A 37 -17.50 17.11 0.32
C ILE A 37 -17.83 18.05 1.48
N ALA A 38 -18.12 19.32 1.17
CA ALA A 38 -18.43 20.32 2.19
C ALA A 38 -19.67 19.94 3.01
N ASN A 39 -20.74 19.47 2.35
CA ASN A 39 -21.97 19.04 3.00
C ASN A 39 -21.71 17.87 3.96
N ALA A 40 -20.99 16.84 3.52
CA ALA A 40 -20.66 15.70 4.38
C ALA A 40 -19.84 16.14 5.59
N LEU A 41 -18.74 16.87 5.39
CA LEU A 41 -17.88 17.32 6.49
C LEU A 41 -18.62 18.29 7.44
N SER A 42 -19.60 19.06 6.96
CA SER A 42 -20.42 19.95 7.79
C SER A 42 -21.37 19.23 8.76
N ARG A 43 -21.53 17.91 8.60
CA ARG A 43 -22.29 17.03 9.50
C ARG A 43 -21.39 16.36 10.55
N SER A 44 -20.10 16.71 10.59
CA SER A 44 -19.18 16.29 11.64
C SER A 44 -19.74 16.63 13.03
N LEU A 45 -19.70 15.65 13.93
CA LEU A 45 -20.15 15.78 15.31
C LEU A 45 -18.96 16.08 16.22
N ASP A 46 -19.10 17.13 17.02
CA ASP A 46 -18.14 17.49 18.07
C ASP A 46 -18.34 16.64 19.33
N LYS A 47 -17.33 16.65 20.20
CA LYS A 47 -17.40 16.02 21.53
C LYS A 47 -18.56 16.60 22.34
N GLN A 48 -19.27 15.74 23.05
CA GLN A 48 -20.26 16.13 24.05
C GLN A 48 -19.66 15.89 25.44
N GLY A 49 -19.13 16.95 26.07
CA GLY A 49 -18.30 16.82 27.27
C GLY A 49 -17.02 16.03 26.97
N ASP A 50 -16.74 14.99 27.77
CA ASP A 50 -15.59 14.11 27.58
C ASP A 50 -15.87 12.89 26.67
N ALA A 51 -17.13 12.71 26.25
CA ALA A 51 -17.53 11.56 25.43
C ALA A 51 -17.49 11.90 23.93
N TYR A 52 -16.95 10.97 23.15
CA TYR A 52 -17.05 11.02 21.70
C TYR A 52 -18.47 10.64 21.23
N PRO A 53 -19.01 11.32 20.22
CA PRO A 53 -20.33 11.00 19.69
C PRO A 53 -20.32 9.62 19.03
N ASN A 54 -21.46 8.90 19.11
CA ASN A 54 -21.65 7.72 18.29
C ASN A 54 -21.88 8.15 16.84
N ARG A 55 -20.96 7.79 15.94
CA ARG A 55 -20.98 8.18 14.52
C ARG A 55 -21.53 7.04 13.68
N GLU A 56 -22.51 7.36 12.84
CA GLU A 56 -23.23 6.42 11.96
C GLU A 56 -22.96 6.71 10.47
N GLY A 57 -21.89 7.46 10.19
CA GLY A 57 -21.40 7.78 8.84
C GLY A 57 -21.89 9.10 8.27
N GLU A 58 -22.54 9.95 9.07
CA GLU A 58 -23.10 11.23 8.66
C GLU A 58 -22.08 12.19 8.06
N SER A 59 -20.83 12.13 8.53
CA SER A 59 -19.71 12.93 8.05
C SER A 59 -18.83 12.22 7.01
N ILE A 60 -19.35 11.13 6.41
CA ILE A 60 -18.64 10.31 5.43
C ILE A 60 -19.30 10.42 4.04
N ALA A 61 -18.49 10.69 3.02
CA ALA A 61 -18.91 10.68 1.63
C ALA A 61 -18.02 9.77 0.77
N VAL A 62 -18.65 8.92 -0.03
CA VAL A 62 -18.03 8.11 -1.06
C VAL A 62 -18.37 8.72 -2.42
N ILE A 63 -17.38 9.29 -3.10
CA ILE A 63 -17.57 10.08 -4.31
C ILE A 63 -16.76 9.47 -5.45
N GLU A 64 -17.43 8.82 -6.39
CA GLU A 64 -16.83 8.42 -7.67
C GLU A 64 -16.76 9.65 -8.59
N GLY A 65 -15.54 10.06 -8.92
CA GLY A 65 -15.28 11.19 -9.80
C GLY A 65 -14.43 10.74 -10.99
N PRO A 66 -15.00 10.57 -12.20
CA PRO A 66 -14.25 10.16 -13.38
C PRO A 66 -13.00 11.02 -13.66
N THR A 67 -12.08 10.51 -14.47
CA THR A 67 -10.90 11.28 -14.93
C THR A 67 -11.35 12.61 -15.54
N GLY A 68 -10.57 13.67 -15.33
CA GLY A 68 -10.89 15.00 -15.84
C GLY A 68 -11.85 15.85 -14.99
N VAL A 69 -12.55 15.28 -13.99
CA VAL A 69 -13.39 16.06 -13.07
C VAL A 69 -12.58 17.07 -12.25
N GLY A 70 -11.30 16.78 -11.97
CA GLY A 70 -10.45 17.59 -11.10
C GLY A 70 -10.68 17.27 -9.62
N LYS A 71 -10.63 15.97 -9.28
CA LYS A 71 -10.84 15.42 -7.93
C LYS A 71 -9.91 16.06 -6.88
N SER A 72 -8.61 16.10 -7.17
CA SER A 72 -7.60 16.63 -6.25
C SER A 72 -7.87 18.08 -5.88
N LEU A 73 -8.17 18.93 -6.87
CA LEU A 73 -8.56 20.30 -6.61
C LEU A 73 -9.82 20.38 -5.72
N ALA A 74 -10.83 19.55 -6.00
CA ALA A 74 -12.08 19.59 -5.25
C ALA A 74 -11.89 19.20 -3.78
N TYR A 75 -11.21 18.09 -3.48
CA TYR A 75 -11.03 17.67 -2.09
C TYR A 75 -10.01 18.51 -1.32
N LEU A 76 -8.97 19.04 -1.98
CA LEU A 76 -8.00 19.94 -1.33
C LEU A 76 -8.67 21.27 -0.97
N LEU A 77 -9.47 21.83 -1.88
CA LEU A 77 -10.14 23.10 -1.64
C LEU A 77 -11.26 22.99 -0.60
N ALA A 78 -12.25 22.12 -0.83
CA ALA A 78 -13.36 21.96 0.12
C ALA A 78 -12.88 21.37 1.45
N GLY A 79 -12.02 20.35 1.41
CA GLY A 79 -11.44 19.76 2.62
C GLY A 79 -10.61 20.77 3.41
N GLY A 80 -9.79 21.58 2.74
CA GLY A 80 -8.96 22.60 3.38
C GLY A 80 -9.78 23.71 4.05
N VAL A 81 -10.80 24.23 3.34
CA VAL A 81 -11.72 25.24 3.92
C VAL A 81 -12.45 24.66 5.14
N MET A 82 -13.00 23.45 5.02
CA MET A 82 -13.74 22.82 6.11
C MET A 82 -12.83 22.51 7.31
N ALA A 83 -11.63 21.98 7.08
CA ALA A 83 -10.66 21.69 8.13
C ALA A 83 -10.29 22.95 8.92
N ARG A 84 -9.96 24.04 8.22
CA ARG A 84 -9.61 25.32 8.85
C ARG A 84 -10.79 25.95 9.59
N SER A 85 -11.98 25.97 8.97
CA SER A 85 -13.21 26.51 9.57
C SER A 85 -13.59 25.79 10.87
N ARG A 86 -13.32 24.48 10.94
CA ARG A 86 -13.73 23.60 12.06
C ARG A 86 -12.61 23.28 13.04
N GLY A 87 -11.43 23.88 12.88
CA GLY A 87 -10.26 23.61 13.74
C GLY A 87 -9.80 22.15 13.68
N LYS A 88 -9.93 21.50 12.52
CA LYS A 88 -9.52 20.12 12.27
C LYS A 88 -8.28 20.09 11.37
N LYS A 89 -7.53 18.99 11.40
CA LYS A 89 -6.45 18.72 10.44
C LYS A 89 -7.00 18.02 9.21
N LEU A 90 -6.48 18.34 8.02
CA LEU A 90 -6.82 17.60 6.80
C LEU A 90 -5.76 16.55 6.52
N VAL A 91 -6.10 15.27 6.63
CA VAL A 91 -5.23 14.15 6.27
C VAL A 91 -5.60 13.65 4.87
N VAL A 92 -4.75 13.91 3.89
CA VAL A 92 -4.91 13.41 2.52
C VAL A 92 -4.09 12.14 2.37
N THR A 93 -4.71 11.05 1.90
CA THR A 93 -4.00 9.78 1.70
C THR A 93 -4.12 9.30 0.27
N SER A 94 -3.04 8.76 -0.29
CA SER A 94 -3.03 8.17 -1.62
C SER A 94 -2.44 6.75 -1.61
N ALA A 95 -2.70 5.99 -2.67
CA ALA A 95 -2.33 4.58 -2.75
C ALA A 95 -0.82 4.35 -2.91
N THR A 96 -0.08 5.28 -3.55
CA THR A 96 1.35 5.11 -3.86
C THR A 96 2.17 6.34 -3.49
N VAL A 97 3.47 6.16 -3.28
CA VAL A 97 4.41 7.25 -2.99
C VAL A 97 4.47 8.25 -4.16
N ALA A 98 4.41 7.77 -5.40
CA ALA A 98 4.43 8.65 -6.58
C ALA A 98 3.21 9.59 -6.63
N LEU A 99 2.01 9.09 -6.31
CA LEU A 99 0.80 9.93 -6.22
C LEU A 99 0.87 10.88 -5.01
N GLN A 100 1.45 10.42 -3.90
CA GLN A 100 1.69 11.23 -2.71
C GLN A 100 2.61 12.44 -3.04
N GLU A 101 3.67 12.21 -3.81
CA GLU A 101 4.58 13.26 -4.28
C GLU A 101 3.93 14.18 -5.30
N GLN A 102 3.08 13.66 -6.20
CA GLN A 102 2.30 14.50 -7.11
C GLN A 102 1.41 15.49 -6.34
N LEU A 103 0.81 15.05 -5.22
CA LEU A 103 -0.01 15.92 -4.39
C LEU A 103 0.81 17.03 -3.75
N VAL A 104 1.98 16.71 -3.19
CA VAL A 104 2.82 17.69 -2.46
C VAL A 104 3.62 18.60 -3.38
N ASN A 105 4.11 18.11 -4.52
CA ASN A 105 4.98 18.86 -5.42
C ASN A 105 4.22 19.60 -6.53
N ARG A 106 2.94 19.27 -6.76
CA ARG A 106 2.13 19.89 -7.81
C ARG A 106 0.78 20.37 -7.32
N ASP A 107 -0.09 19.46 -6.85
CA ASP A 107 -1.50 19.78 -6.69
C ASP A 107 -1.77 20.71 -5.47
N LEU A 108 -1.09 20.52 -4.34
CA LEU A 108 -1.17 21.41 -3.16
C LEU A 108 -0.55 22.79 -3.38
N PRO A 109 0.71 22.92 -3.88
CA PRO A 109 1.28 24.21 -4.26
C PRO A 109 0.35 24.97 -5.20
N PHE A 110 -0.18 24.29 -6.22
CA PHE A 110 -1.14 24.85 -7.15
C PHE A 110 -2.37 25.43 -6.45
N VAL A 111 -3.00 24.68 -5.53
CA VAL A 111 -4.16 25.16 -4.77
C VAL A 111 -3.79 26.39 -3.93
N VAL A 112 -2.67 26.36 -3.21
CA VAL A 112 -2.27 27.46 -2.31
C VAL A 112 -1.97 28.73 -3.08
N GLU A 113 -1.19 28.64 -4.16
CA GLU A 113 -0.77 29.77 -4.98
C GLU A 113 -1.94 30.40 -5.75
N ASN A 114 -2.87 29.59 -6.26
CA ASN A 114 -3.89 30.06 -7.20
C ASN A 114 -5.26 30.31 -6.56
N SER A 115 -5.54 29.77 -5.38
CA SER A 115 -6.85 29.95 -4.72
C SER A 115 -6.89 31.09 -3.70
N GLY A 116 -5.72 31.55 -3.23
CA GLY A 116 -5.64 32.48 -2.10
C GLY A 116 -6.04 31.86 -0.75
N LEU A 117 -6.22 30.55 -0.67
CA LEU A 117 -6.42 29.82 0.58
C LEU A 117 -5.04 29.53 1.21
N PRO A 118 -4.68 30.18 2.34
CA PRO A 118 -3.37 29.98 2.96
C PRO A 118 -3.38 28.66 3.75
N LEU A 119 -3.11 27.55 3.05
CA LEU A 119 -2.88 26.25 3.68
C LEU A 119 -1.39 26.02 3.84
N THR A 120 -0.99 25.58 5.03
CA THR A 120 0.30 24.95 5.26
C THR A 120 0.18 23.44 5.10
N PHE A 121 1.19 22.78 4.55
CA PHE A 121 1.15 21.33 4.32
C PHE A 121 2.49 20.65 4.53
N ALA A 122 2.46 19.37 4.91
CA ALA A 122 3.67 18.55 5.03
C ALA A 122 3.43 17.09 4.62
N LEU A 123 4.52 16.44 4.24
CA LEU A 123 4.55 15.06 3.78
C LEU A 123 4.86 14.10 4.94
N ALA A 124 3.95 13.18 5.21
CA ALA A 124 4.15 12.12 6.20
C ALA A 124 4.67 10.85 5.53
N LYS A 125 5.92 10.48 5.85
CA LYS A 125 6.54 9.20 5.45
C LYS A 125 6.81 8.29 6.64
N GLY A 126 6.93 6.99 6.37
CA GLY A 126 7.36 6.01 7.38
C GLY A 126 8.82 6.22 7.80
N ARG A 127 9.16 5.81 9.04
CA ARG A 127 10.51 6.01 9.61
C ARG A 127 11.64 5.45 8.74
N GLY A 128 11.43 4.28 8.13
CA GLY A 128 12.39 3.64 7.22
C GLY A 128 12.71 4.43 5.95
N ARG A 129 12.09 5.60 5.72
CA ARG A 129 12.41 6.53 4.62
C ARG A 129 13.36 7.65 5.04
N TYR A 130 13.73 7.73 6.32
CA TYR A 130 14.62 8.76 6.83
C TYR A 130 15.97 8.20 7.24
N LEU A 131 17.01 8.99 6.99
CA LEU A 131 18.36 8.77 7.49
C LEU A 131 18.37 8.81 9.03
N CYS A 132 19.14 7.93 9.64
CA CYS A 132 19.46 7.94 11.06
C CYS A 132 20.86 8.55 11.23
N PRO A 133 20.98 9.80 11.75
CA PRO A 133 22.28 10.46 11.91
C PRO A 133 23.25 9.65 12.77
N GLN A 134 22.76 9.03 13.85
CA GLN A 134 23.57 8.18 14.72
C GLN A 134 24.23 7.02 13.96
N ARG A 135 23.51 6.36 13.05
CA ARG A 135 24.03 5.23 12.28
C ARG A 135 25.01 5.68 11.21
N ILE A 136 24.70 6.72 10.45
CA ILE A 136 25.60 7.17 9.39
C ILE A 136 26.90 7.74 9.97
N TYR A 137 26.85 8.48 11.09
CA TYR A 137 28.07 8.96 11.74
C TYR A 137 28.88 7.81 12.34
N ALA A 138 28.24 6.79 12.91
CA ALA A 138 28.96 5.59 13.36
C ALA A 138 29.65 4.84 12.21
N LEU A 139 29.05 4.82 11.02
CA LEU A 139 29.60 4.16 9.83
C LEU A 139 30.65 4.99 9.07
N THR A 140 30.62 6.32 9.21
CA THR A 140 31.52 7.25 8.49
C THR A 140 32.59 7.88 9.37
N ALA A 141 32.55 7.67 10.68
CA ALA A 141 33.59 8.12 11.59
C ALA A 141 34.96 7.56 11.16
N GLU A 142 35.83 8.45 10.71
CA GLU A 142 37.25 8.14 10.50
C GLU A 142 37.93 8.03 11.88
N ASN A 143 37.78 6.86 12.53
CA ASN A 143 38.46 6.45 13.77
C ASN A 143 38.68 7.57 14.81
N ALA A 144 37.75 7.74 15.76
CA ALA A 144 38.13 8.42 17.01
C ALA A 144 39.32 7.65 17.63
N GLN A 145 40.47 8.31 17.79
CA GLN A 145 41.77 7.78 18.23
C GLN A 145 41.79 6.98 19.56
N GLY A 146 40.65 6.61 20.15
CA GLY A 146 40.51 5.87 21.41
C GLY A 146 40.01 4.41 21.31
N GLN A 147 39.71 3.85 20.13
CA GLN A 147 39.16 2.48 20.00
C GLN A 147 40.17 1.42 19.50
N LEU A 148 41.47 1.65 19.69
CA LEU A 148 42.59 0.78 19.25
C LEU A 148 42.72 -0.58 19.97
N LEU A 149 41.74 -1.01 20.77
CA LEU A 149 41.78 -2.28 21.52
C LEU A 149 40.73 -3.31 21.10
N ALA A 150 39.90 -3.04 20.09
CA ALA A 150 38.96 -4.03 19.55
C ALA A 150 39.50 -4.68 18.26
N PRO A 151 39.43 -6.01 18.09
CA PRO A 151 39.76 -6.66 16.84
C PRO A 151 38.72 -6.25 15.78
N ASP A 152 39.18 -5.41 14.84
CA ASP A 152 38.48 -4.88 13.67
C ASP A 152 37.08 -4.26 13.92
N PRO A 153 36.99 -2.96 14.29
CA PRO A 153 35.73 -2.25 14.52
C PRO A 153 34.74 -2.31 13.35
N MET A 154 35.23 -2.54 12.14
CA MET A 154 34.39 -2.65 10.94
C MET A 154 33.59 -3.95 10.88
N LEU A 155 34.10 -5.06 11.41
CA LEU A 155 33.41 -6.36 11.41
C LEU A 155 32.24 -6.44 12.41
N THR A 156 32.15 -5.50 13.36
CA THR A 156 30.99 -5.39 14.27
C THR A 156 29.84 -4.56 13.69
N LEU A 157 30.11 -3.73 12.68
CA LEU A 157 29.11 -2.91 11.99
C LEU A 157 28.68 -3.52 10.65
N TRP A 158 29.46 -4.47 10.13
CA TRP A 158 29.22 -5.12 8.85
C TRP A 158 29.31 -6.64 8.94
N ASP A 159 28.31 -7.33 8.41
CA ASP A 159 28.28 -8.81 8.34
C ASP A 159 29.30 -9.38 7.33
N ARG A 160 29.86 -8.50 6.48
CA ARG A 160 30.90 -8.78 5.49
C ARG A 160 31.83 -7.57 5.40
N LYS A 161 33.02 -7.73 4.83
CA LYS A 161 33.88 -6.59 4.52
C LYS A 161 33.15 -5.63 3.54
N PRO A 162 32.97 -4.34 3.87
CA PRO A 162 32.33 -3.38 2.97
C PRO A 162 33.16 -3.17 1.71
N GLN A 163 32.48 -2.94 0.60
CA GLN A 163 33.08 -2.56 -0.67
C GLN A 163 33.45 -1.07 -0.67
N ALA A 164 34.46 -0.69 -1.44
CA ALA A 164 34.92 0.70 -1.51
C ALA A 164 33.80 1.66 -1.95
N GLY A 165 32.97 1.26 -2.92
CA GLY A 165 31.83 2.05 -3.39
C GLY A 165 30.74 2.25 -2.33
N GLU A 166 30.51 1.27 -1.43
CA GLU A 166 29.56 1.41 -0.32
C GLU A 166 30.04 2.49 0.67
N ILE A 167 31.34 2.51 0.97
CA ILE A 167 31.94 3.51 1.87
C ILE A 167 31.89 4.92 1.25
N GLU A 168 32.22 5.03 -0.04
CA GLU A 168 32.17 6.31 -0.75
C GLU A 168 30.75 6.89 -0.80
N ALA A 169 29.75 6.05 -1.08
CA ALA A 169 28.35 6.45 -1.05
C ALA A 169 27.90 6.92 0.36
N LEU A 170 28.31 6.22 1.42
CA LEU A 170 28.03 6.61 2.80
C LEU A 170 28.64 7.97 3.16
N ARG A 171 29.89 8.21 2.76
CA ARG A 171 30.57 9.50 2.99
C ARG A 171 29.87 10.62 2.22
N ALA A 172 29.51 10.40 0.96
CA ALA A 172 28.77 11.38 0.17
C ALA A 172 27.42 11.74 0.81
N MET A 173 26.68 10.74 1.31
CA MET A 173 25.43 10.98 2.05
C MET A 173 25.67 11.75 3.36
N ALA A 174 26.71 11.40 4.10
CA ALA A 174 27.05 12.07 5.35
C ALA A 174 27.42 13.54 5.13
N ASP A 175 28.21 13.82 4.10
CA ASP A 175 28.61 15.18 3.72
C ASP A 175 27.41 16.02 3.28
N GLU A 176 26.59 15.52 2.36
CA GLU A 176 25.41 16.25 1.87
C GLU A 176 24.40 16.52 3.00
N PHE A 177 24.26 15.59 3.96
CA PHE A 177 23.46 15.78 5.16
C PHE A 177 24.09 16.81 6.12
N TYR A 178 25.38 16.70 6.43
CA TYR A 178 26.11 17.60 7.32
C TYR A 178 26.10 19.05 6.82
N TYR A 179 26.30 19.25 5.52
CA TYR A 179 26.23 20.57 4.87
C TYR A 179 24.81 21.06 4.57
N ARG A 180 23.77 20.33 5.02
CA ARG A 180 22.34 20.66 4.82
C ARG A 180 21.92 20.84 3.37
N ARG A 181 22.62 20.18 2.43
CA ARG A 181 22.23 20.12 1.01
C ARG A 181 21.19 19.04 0.75
N TRP A 182 21.09 18.08 1.67
CA TRP A 182 20.08 17.04 1.68
C TRP A 182 19.41 16.96 3.06
N ASN A 183 18.09 16.80 3.10
CA ASN A 183 17.30 16.79 4.33
C ASN A 183 17.24 15.41 5.01
N GLY A 184 17.90 14.38 4.46
CA GLY A 184 17.90 13.01 4.98
C GLY A 184 16.67 12.18 4.59
N ASP A 185 15.80 12.66 3.71
CA ASP A 185 14.72 11.89 3.10
C ASP A 185 15.25 11.07 1.92
N ARG A 186 15.12 9.74 1.99
CA ARG A 186 15.59 8.79 0.97
C ARG A 186 15.16 9.18 -0.43
N ASP A 187 13.89 9.55 -0.61
CA ASP A 187 13.33 9.73 -1.95
C ASP A 187 13.71 11.11 -2.55
N SER A 188 14.31 12.01 -1.76
CA SER A 188 14.89 13.27 -2.24
C SER A 188 16.37 13.17 -2.63
N TRP A 189 16.98 11.99 -2.46
CA TRP A 189 18.36 11.75 -2.88
C TRP A 189 18.44 11.68 -4.41
N LYS A 190 19.51 12.27 -4.97
CA LYS A 190 19.70 12.44 -6.42
C LYS A 190 19.92 11.14 -7.20
N ASP A 191 20.49 10.12 -6.55
CA ASP A 191 20.88 8.86 -7.18
C ASP A 191 20.04 7.68 -6.63
N ILE A 192 20.12 6.51 -7.28
CA ILE A 192 19.48 5.30 -6.74
C ILE A 192 20.31 4.79 -5.55
N ILE A 193 19.67 4.65 -4.38
CA ILE A 193 20.29 4.03 -3.20
C ILE A 193 19.86 2.58 -3.12
N GLU A 194 20.84 1.65 -3.11
CA GLU A 194 20.58 0.24 -2.86
C GLU A 194 19.91 0.00 -1.50
N ASP A 195 18.90 -0.87 -1.45
CA ASP A 195 18.17 -1.20 -0.22
C ASP A 195 19.08 -1.77 0.88
N SER A 196 20.06 -2.58 0.48
CA SER A 196 21.09 -3.15 1.36
C SER A 196 21.85 -2.05 2.11
N LEU A 197 22.30 -1.02 1.39
CA LEU A 197 23.01 0.12 1.95
C LEU A 197 22.08 0.99 2.81
N TRP A 198 20.89 1.28 2.32
CA TRP A 198 19.91 2.11 3.03
C TRP A 198 19.50 1.51 4.38
N SER A 199 19.31 0.18 4.43
CA SER A 199 18.94 -0.53 5.66
C SER A 199 19.95 -0.34 6.81
N ARG A 200 21.21 -0.03 6.48
CA ARG A 200 22.30 0.22 7.45
C ARG A 200 22.27 1.63 8.02
N VAL A 201 21.74 2.61 7.27
CA VAL A 201 21.71 4.03 7.66
C VAL A 201 20.32 4.53 8.06
N THR A 202 19.29 3.70 8.02
CA THR A 202 17.97 4.01 8.58
C THR A 202 17.73 3.24 9.88
N ASN A 203 16.58 3.43 10.54
CA ASN A 203 16.22 2.68 11.74
C ASN A 203 14.70 2.45 11.80
N ASP A 204 14.26 1.37 12.43
CA ASP A 204 12.85 1.13 12.70
C ASP A 204 12.43 1.73 14.06
N ARG A 205 11.20 1.47 14.51
CA ARG A 205 10.70 2.01 15.79
C ARG A 205 11.33 1.34 17.02
N HIS A 206 11.89 0.14 16.85
CA HIS A 206 12.43 -0.66 17.94
C HIS A 206 13.92 -0.41 18.13
N GLY A 207 14.70 -0.28 17.06
CA GLY A 207 16.13 0.05 17.13
C GLY A 207 16.41 1.54 17.38
N CYS A 208 15.40 2.41 17.33
CA CYS A 208 15.55 3.84 17.58
C CYS A 208 15.60 4.16 19.08
N LEU A 209 16.61 4.95 19.50
CA LEU A 209 16.76 5.44 20.88
C LEU A 209 15.73 6.53 21.27
N LYS A 210 14.86 6.96 20.34
CA LYS A 210 13.78 7.93 20.56
C LYS A 210 14.24 9.21 21.27
N ALA A 211 13.66 9.54 22.43
CA ALA A 211 13.99 10.73 23.23
C ALA A 211 15.42 10.70 23.80
N ALA A 212 16.00 9.51 23.91
CA ALA A 212 17.34 9.32 24.40
C ALA A 212 18.41 9.68 23.34
N CYS A 213 18.10 9.60 22.04
CA CYS A 213 19.07 9.76 20.96
C CYS A 213 19.83 11.10 21.02
N PRO A 214 21.19 11.11 21.03
CA PRO A 214 21.97 12.34 21.07
C PRO A 214 21.78 13.20 19.81
N ASN A 215 21.53 12.57 18.65
CA ASN A 215 21.27 13.24 17.39
C ASN A 215 19.77 13.53 17.15
N ARG A 216 18.92 13.48 18.19
CA ARG A 216 17.49 13.80 18.04
C ARG A 216 17.23 15.21 17.46
N PRO A 217 17.93 16.28 17.87
CA PRO A 217 17.66 17.63 17.38
C PRO A 217 17.85 17.81 15.86
N GLU A 218 18.75 17.02 15.25
CA GLU A 218 18.99 17.03 13.81
C GLU A 218 18.34 15.83 13.09
N CYS A 219 17.57 15.00 13.78
CA CYS A 219 17.00 13.78 13.22
C CYS A 219 15.90 14.11 12.20
N PRO A 220 16.07 13.75 10.90
CA PRO A 220 15.10 14.07 9.86
C PRO A 220 13.69 13.57 10.15
N PHE A 221 13.58 12.36 10.71
CA PHE A 221 12.29 11.77 11.07
C PHE A 221 11.54 12.61 12.12
N TYR A 222 12.24 13.05 13.18
CA TYR A 222 11.60 13.83 14.25
C TYR A 222 11.27 15.23 13.79
N LEU A 223 12.17 15.90 13.04
CA LEU A 223 11.88 17.20 12.43
C LEU A 223 10.64 17.13 11.52
N ALA A 224 10.52 16.08 10.70
CA ALA A 224 9.35 15.84 9.87
C ALA A 224 8.09 15.55 10.70
N ARG A 225 8.20 14.85 11.83
CA ARG A 225 7.06 14.61 12.75
C ARG A 225 6.58 15.88 13.44
N ASP A 226 7.50 16.66 14.00
CA ASP A 226 7.18 17.90 14.70
C ASP A 226 6.51 18.90 13.76
N THR A 227 6.91 18.91 12.47
CA THR A 227 6.26 19.72 11.43
C THR A 227 4.78 19.36 11.26
N LEU A 228 4.40 18.08 11.38
CA LEU A 228 3.01 17.65 11.18
C LEU A 228 2.02 18.27 12.17
N GLU A 229 2.47 18.60 13.38
CA GLU A 229 1.62 19.22 14.40
C GLU A 229 1.22 20.65 14.01
N THR A 230 2.08 21.34 13.26
CA THR A 230 1.92 22.76 12.93
C THR A 230 1.16 23.01 11.63
N VAL A 231 1.15 22.05 10.69
CA VAL A 231 0.55 22.26 9.36
C VAL A 231 -0.94 21.98 9.29
N ASP A 232 -1.66 22.61 8.38
CA ASP A 232 -3.11 22.41 8.18
C ASP A 232 -3.41 21.08 7.46
N VAL A 233 -2.57 20.72 6.49
CA VAL A 233 -2.73 19.53 5.64
C VAL A 233 -1.56 18.57 5.78
N ILE A 234 -1.87 17.29 6.02
CA ILE A 234 -0.88 16.22 6.10
C ILE A 234 -1.12 15.26 4.95
N VAL A 235 -0.12 15.04 4.10
CA VAL A 235 -0.21 14.07 3.01
C VAL A 235 0.48 12.78 3.42
N ALA A 236 -0.26 11.68 3.50
CA ALA A 236 0.24 10.34 3.82
C ALA A 236 -0.02 9.37 2.65
N ASN A 237 0.56 8.17 2.70
CA ASN A 237 0.06 7.05 1.90
C ASN A 237 -0.96 6.24 2.73
N HIS A 238 -1.77 5.41 2.07
CA HIS A 238 -2.73 4.55 2.75
C HIS A 238 -2.07 3.64 3.79
N ASP A 239 -0.88 3.10 3.51
CA ASP A 239 -0.20 2.16 4.41
C ASP A 239 0.17 2.83 5.75
N LEU A 240 0.66 4.07 5.71
CA LEU A 240 0.98 4.85 6.90
C LEU A 240 -0.27 5.23 7.70
N MET A 241 -1.36 5.59 7.01
CA MET A 241 -2.65 5.86 7.65
C MET A 241 -3.19 4.60 8.33
N LEU A 242 -3.18 3.46 7.64
CA LEU A 242 -3.65 2.19 8.19
C LEU A 242 -2.77 1.71 9.36
N ALA A 243 -1.45 1.94 9.29
CA ALA A 243 -0.54 1.67 10.39
C ALA A 243 -0.89 2.53 11.63
N ASP A 244 -1.12 3.84 11.46
CA ASP A 244 -1.57 4.73 12.54
C ASP A 244 -2.89 4.24 13.16
N VAL A 245 -3.88 3.95 12.31
CA VAL A 245 -5.20 3.45 12.70
C VAL A 245 -5.11 2.12 13.44
N SER A 246 -4.21 1.22 13.03
CA SER A 246 -4.00 -0.07 13.71
C SER A 246 -3.43 0.07 15.12
N MET A 247 -2.68 1.14 15.39
CA MET A 247 -2.15 1.49 16.72
C MET A 247 -3.14 2.31 17.57
N GLY A 248 -4.39 2.42 17.14
CA GLY A 248 -5.41 3.20 17.83
C GLY A 248 -5.49 4.66 17.38
N GLY A 249 -4.79 5.09 16.33
CA GLY A 249 -4.89 6.42 15.74
C GLY A 249 -4.33 7.55 16.63
N GLY A 250 -3.65 8.52 16.03
CA GLY A 250 -3.07 9.63 16.80
C GLY A 250 -1.61 9.41 17.24
N VAL A 251 -0.96 8.33 16.78
CA VAL A 251 0.42 7.97 17.15
C VAL A 251 1.43 8.51 16.14
N ILE A 252 1.08 8.48 14.86
CA ILE A 252 1.87 8.93 13.71
C ILE A 252 1.24 10.15 13.05
N LEU A 253 -0.09 10.10 12.88
CA LEU A 253 -0.92 11.16 12.33
C LEU A 253 -1.72 11.80 13.47
N PRO A 254 -2.38 12.96 13.26
CA PRO A 254 -3.25 13.52 14.28
C PRO A 254 -4.40 12.56 14.59
N ALA A 255 -4.94 12.68 15.81
CA ALA A 255 -6.03 11.82 16.27
C ALA A 255 -7.20 11.82 15.28
N PRO A 256 -7.82 10.66 14.97
CA PRO A 256 -8.93 10.60 14.02
C PRO A 256 -10.06 11.56 14.37
N GLU A 257 -10.31 11.79 15.65
CA GLU A 257 -11.38 12.63 16.15
C GLU A 257 -11.18 14.13 15.88
N ASP A 258 -9.94 14.50 15.58
CA ASP A 258 -9.51 15.85 15.21
C ASP A 258 -9.08 15.96 13.74
N SER A 259 -9.36 14.93 12.94
CA SER A 259 -8.92 14.82 11.56
C SER A 259 -10.07 14.59 10.58
N TYR A 260 -10.05 15.33 9.47
CA TYR A 260 -10.78 15.00 8.26
C TYR A 260 -9.88 14.21 7.32
N TYR A 261 -10.36 13.06 6.84
CA TYR A 261 -9.61 12.21 5.92
C TYR A 261 -10.10 12.39 4.49
N CYS A 262 -9.20 12.68 3.55
CA CYS A 262 -9.46 12.58 2.12
C CYS A 262 -8.65 11.40 1.58
N ILE A 263 -9.34 10.30 1.27
CA ILE A 263 -8.75 9.05 0.79
C ILE A 263 -8.91 9.03 -0.72
N ASP A 264 -7.84 9.38 -1.42
CA ASP A 264 -7.75 9.35 -2.88
C ASP A 264 -7.36 7.95 -3.37
N GLU A 265 -7.82 7.56 -4.56
CA GLU A 265 -7.71 6.19 -5.06
C GLU A 265 -8.23 5.13 -4.06
N ALA A 266 -9.34 5.45 -3.39
CA ALA A 266 -9.91 4.63 -2.31
C ALA A 266 -10.30 3.20 -2.73
N HIS A 267 -10.31 2.88 -4.01
CA HIS A 267 -10.50 1.53 -4.52
C HIS A 267 -9.38 0.56 -4.08
N HIS A 268 -8.21 1.06 -3.69
CA HIS A 268 -7.13 0.26 -3.10
C HIS A 268 -7.25 0.04 -1.59
N LEU A 269 -8.12 0.80 -0.90
CA LEU A 269 -8.15 0.87 0.56
C LEU A 269 -8.40 -0.49 1.21
N ALA A 270 -9.40 -1.24 0.71
CA ALA A 270 -9.77 -2.54 1.26
C ALA A 270 -8.60 -3.54 1.24
N LYS A 271 -7.96 -3.68 0.08
CA LYS A 271 -6.82 -4.61 -0.10
C LYS A 271 -5.62 -4.22 0.76
N LYS A 272 -5.29 -2.92 0.83
CA LYS A 272 -4.21 -2.43 1.68
C LYS A 272 -4.52 -2.61 3.17
N ALA A 273 -5.77 -2.41 3.58
CA ALA A 273 -6.19 -2.65 4.95
C ALA A 273 -6.05 -4.13 5.34
N ILE A 274 -6.47 -5.06 4.47
CA ILE A 274 -6.28 -6.50 4.68
C ILE A 274 -4.79 -6.83 4.91
N ASN A 275 -3.91 -6.34 4.02
CA ASN A 275 -2.46 -6.55 4.16
C ASN A 275 -1.89 -5.96 5.46
N GLN A 276 -2.36 -4.77 5.88
CA GLN A 276 -1.88 -4.14 7.12
C GLN A 276 -2.22 -4.95 8.37
N PHE A 277 -3.34 -5.69 8.37
CA PHE A 277 -3.74 -6.55 9.47
C PHE A 277 -3.26 -8.00 9.31
N SER A 278 -2.42 -8.28 8.31
CA SER A 278 -1.76 -9.58 8.14
C SER A 278 -0.45 -9.66 8.93
N ALA A 279 -0.05 -10.88 9.29
CA ALA A 279 1.21 -11.15 9.98
C ALA A 279 1.88 -12.39 9.37
N GLU A 280 3.21 -12.37 9.35
CA GLU A 280 4.03 -13.52 8.95
C GLU A 280 5.32 -13.62 9.77
N HIS A 281 5.81 -14.84 9.98
CA HIS A 281 7.15 -15.08 10.50
C HIS A 281 7.74 -16.38 9.95
N SER A 282 9.06 -16.42 9.84
CA SER A 282 9.82 -17.62 9.48
C SER A 282 10.17 -18.41 10.74
N LEU A 283 10.11 -19.75 10.65
CA LEU A 283 10.51 -20.66 11.72
C LEU A 283 12.02 -20.63 11.94
N ALA A 284 12.81 -20.79 10.89
CA ALA A 284 14.28 -20.84 10.99
C ALA A 284 14.86 -19.49 11.45
N GLN A 285 14.30 -18.37 10.96
CA GLN A 285 14.69 -17.05 11.44
C GLN A 285 14.30 -16.85 12.91
N ALA A 286 13.14 -17.38 13.34
CA ALA A 286 12.72 -17.31 14.73
C ALA A 286 13.71 -17.99 15.67
N ILE A 287 14.10 -19.23 15.36
CA ILE A 287 15.13 -19.96 16.10
C ILE A 287 16.44 -19.16 16.12
N GLY A 288 16.88 -18.67 14.96
CA GLY A 288 18.17 -17.98 14.84
C GLY A 288 18.28 -16.65 15.61
N TRP A 289 17.18 -15.93 15.85
CA TRP A 289 17.22 -14.74 16.72
C TRP A 289 16.99 -15.09 18.19
N LEU A 290 16.23 -16.15 18.50
CA LEU A 290 16.06 -16.64 19.88
C LEU A 290 17.39 -17.09 20.49
N ASP A 291 18.27 -17.72 19.70
CA ASP A 291 19.65 -18.06 20.11
C ASP A 291 20.46 -16.84 20.59
N LYS A 292 20.14 -15.64 20.09
CA LYS A 292 20.84 -14.40 20.46
C LYS A 292 20.30 -13.77 21.73
N VAL A 293 19.13 -14.21 22.24
CA VAL A 293 18.51 -13.62 23.44
C VAL A 293 19.41 -13.80 24.65
N ALA A 294 19.95 -15.00 24.88
CA ALA A 294 20.79 -15.28 26.05
C ALA A 294 22.05 -14.40 26.15
N PRO A 295 22.93 -14.31 25.12
CA PRO A 295 24.11 -13.44 25.22
C PRO A 295 23.75 -11.95 25.33
N ILE A 296 22.65 -11.51 24.70
CA ILE A 296 22.20 -10.11 24.81
C ILE A 296 21.65 -9.83 26.21
N ALA A 297 20.82 -10.72 26.77
CA ALA A 297 20.24 -10.59 28.11
C ALA A 297 21.33 -10.57 29.19
N ALA A 298 22.37 -11.41 29.09
CA ALA A 298 23.51 -11.40 30.00
C ALA A 298 24.30 -10.07 29.96
N ARG A 299 24.43 -9.48 28.77
CA ARG A 299 25.03 -8.14 28.61
C ARG A 299 24.13 -7.06 29.24
N VAL A 300 22.80 -7.15 29.08
CA VAL A 300 21.86 -6.23 29.72
C VAL A 300 21.93 -6.34 31.25
N GLU A 301 22.00 -7.55 31.80
CA GLU A 301 22.20 -7.79 33.23
C GLU A 301 23.47 -7.09 33.72
N THR A 302 24.59 -7.24 33.01
CA THR A 302 25.86 -6.60 33.36
C THR A 302 25.75 -5.07 33.38
N LEU A 303 24.97 -4.48 32.47
CA LEU A 303 24.79 -3.03 32.34
C LEU A 303 23.76 -2.44 33.30
N THR A 304 22.78 -3.23 33.74
CA THR A 304 21.60 -2.74 34.49
C THR A 304 21.50 -3.29 35.92
N GLY A 305 22.23 -4.36 36.24
CA GLY A 305 22.11 -5.11 37.49
C GLY A 305 20.79 -5.88 37.65
N LYS A 306 19.93 -5.92 36.61
CA LYS A 306 18.60 -6.55 36.66
C LYS A 306 18.64 -8.04 36.30
N SER A 307 19.28 -8.84 37.16
CA SER A 307 19.44 -10.30 36.95
C SER A 307 18.12 -11.03 36.71
N GLU A 308 17.07 -10.73 37.49
CA GLU A 308 15.77 -11.39 37.35
C GLU A 308 15.13 -11.17 35.97
N ILE A 309 15.20 -9.95 35.42
CA ILE A 309 14.63 -9.62 34.11
C ILE A 309 15.39 -10.37 33.00
N ALA A 310 16.72 -10.45 33.10
CA ALA A 310 17.55 -11.20 32.17
C ALA A 310 17.23 -12.70 32.19
N THR A 311 17.17 -13.31 33.38
CA THR A 311 16.79 -14.72 33.53
C THR A 311 15.41 -15.01 32.96
N GLN A 312 14.40 -14.18 33.25
CA GLN A 312 13.06 -14.37 32.69
C GLN A 312 13.04 -14.29 31.15
N ALA A 313 13.85 -13.42 30.55
CA ALA A 313 13.97 -13.35 29.09
C ALA A 313 14.65 -14.59 28.50
N MET A 314 15.66 -15.15 29.18
CA MET A 314 16.33 -16.39 28.79
C MET A 314 15.40 -17.61 28.89
N ASP A 315 14.64 -17.71 29.99
CA ASP A 315 13.67 -18.78 30.20
C ASP A 315 12.55 -18.72 29.15
N ALA A 316 12.01 -17.52 28.90
CA ALA A 316 11.00 -17.31 27.87
C ALA A 316 11.52 -17.64 26.45
N ALA A 317 12.79 -17.32 26.16
CA ALA A 317 13.40 -17.66 24.88
C ALA A 317 13.56 -19.18 24.72
N SER A 318 13.97 -19.86 25.79
CA SER A 318 14.11 -21.33 25.82
C SER A 318 12.75 -22.02 25.59
N ALA A 319 11.71 -21.61 26.31
CA ALA A 319 10.36 -22.14 26.13
C ALA A 319 9.79 -21.86 24.72
N CYS A 320 10.06 -20.66 24.19
CA CYS A 320 9.70 -20.31 22.81
C CYS A 320 10.45 -21.16 21.77
N MET A 321 11.70 -21.53 22.04
CA MET A 321 12.49 -22.38 21.16
C MET A 321 12.02 -23.84 21.21
N GLU A 322 11.66 -24.35 22.39
CA GLU A 322 11.08 -25.69 22.56
C GLU A 322 9.79 -25.85 21.75
N THR A 323 8.88 -24.88 21.86
CA THR A 323 7.62 -24.86 21.08
C THR A 323 7.87 -24.76 19.57
N LEU A 324 8.82 -23.95 19.11
CA LEU A 324 9.19 -23.90 17.69
C LEU A 324 9.80 -25.22 17.18
N ASN A 325 10.58 -25.91 18.01
CA ASN A 325 11.13 -27.23 17.67
C ASN A 325 10.03 -28.31 17.60
N GLU A 326 9.03 -28.24 18.48
CA GLU A 326 7.82 -29.07 18.38
C GLU A 326 7.10 -28.82 17.05
N TRP A 327 6.91 -27.56 16.65
CA TRP A 327 6.34 -27.20 15.35
C TRP A 327 7.17 -27.74 14.19
N LEU A 328 8.50 -27.66 14.26
CA LEU A 328 9.37 -28.23 13.22
C LEU A 328 9.13 -29.73 13.04
N TRP A 329 8.96 -30.46 14.14
CA TRP A 329 8.64 -31.89 14.11
C TRP A 329 7.23 -32.14 13.54
N LEU A 330 6.22 -31.41 14.01
CA LEU A 330 4.82 -31.52 13.55
C LEU A 330 4.66 -31.24 12.05
N LEU A 331 5.45 -30.33 11.49
CA LEU A 331 5.41 -29.96 10.07
C LEU A 331 6.23 -30.91 9.19
N SER A 332 7.27 -31.55 9.74
CA SER A 332 8.15 -32.44 8.97
C SER A 332 7.43 -33.64 8.35
N GLY A 333 6.31 -34.08 8.95
CA GLY A 333 5.47 -35.17 8.48
C GLY A 333 4.23 -34.75 7.70
N GLU A 334 4.06 -33.46 7.37
CA GLU A 334 2.86 -32.96 6.71
C GLU A 334 2.90 -33.16 5.19
N GLU A 335 1.99 -33.99 4.67
CA GLU A 335 1.91 -34.28 3.22
C GLU A 335 1.64 -33.02 2.40
N ALA A 336 0.79 -32.10 2.90
CA ALA A 336 0.47 -30.84 2.22
C ALA A 336 1.68 -29.90 2.03
N LEU A 337 2.76 -30.11 2.78
CA LEU A 337 4.02 -29.37 2.69
C LEU A 337 5.14 -30.20 2.00
N SER A 338 4.78 -31.32 1.38
CA SER A 338 5.72 -32.13 0.61
C SER A 338 6.03 -31.46 -0.72
N ALA A 339 7.31 -31.20 -0.95
CA ALA A 339 7.80 -30.60 -2.18
C ALA A 339 7.68 -31.56 -3.37
N SER A 340 7.46 -31.03 -4.56
CA SER A 340 7.52 -31.78 -5.82
C SER A 340 8.36 -31.02 -6.86
N SER A 341 8.71 -31.69 -7.98
CA SER A 341 9.41 -31.04 -9.10
C SER A 341 8.66 -29.83 -9.65
N ASP A 342 7.34 -29.82 -9.50
CA ASP A 342 6.44 -28.82 -10.09
C ASP A 342 6.03 -27.75 -9.08
N ASN A 343 6.29 -27.96 -7.77
CA ASN A 343 5.96 -27.00 -6.71
C ASN A 343 7.07 -26.93 -5.66
N MET A 344 7.94 -25.93 -5.83
CA MET A 344 9.06 -25.67 -4.92
C MET A 344 8.67 -24.87 -3.67
N GLU A 345 7.43 -24.36 -3.59
CA GLU A 345 6.92 -23.64 -2.43
C GLU A 345 5.51 -24.14 -2.04
N PRO A 346 5.37 -25.42 -1.61
CA PRO A 346 4.07 -25.95 -1.25
C PRO A 346 3.48 -25.17 -0.07
N THR A 347 2.20 -24.85 -0.19
CA THR A 347 1.45 -24.05 0.78
C THR A 347 0.27 -24.85 1.31
N TRP A 348 0.26 -25.06 2.62
CA TRP A 348 -0.85 -25.69 3.33
C TRP A 348 -1.79 -24.61 3.89
N LEU A 349 -2.95 -24.46 3.25
CA LEU A 349 -4.01 -23.55 3.67
C LEU A 349 -4.96 -24.27 4.63
N MET A 350 -5.19 -23.69 5.81
CA MET A 350 -6.12 -24.21 6.80
C MET A 350 -7.57 -24.01 6.33
N ASP A 351 -8.36 -25.08 6.36
CA ASP A 351 -9.77 -25.02 5.96
C ASP A 351 -10.56 -24.12 6.91
N ASP A 352 -11.29 -23.16 6.34
CA ASP A 352 -12.13 -22.19 7.07
C ASP A 352 -11.42 -21.39 8.17
N GLY A 353 -10.08 -21.29 8.11
CA GLY A 353 -9.29 -20.64 9.15
C GLY A 353 -9.23 -21.42 10.47
N GLN A 354 -9.60 -22.70 10.45
CA GLN A 354 -9.57 -23.57 11.61
C GLN A 354 -8.32 -24.44 11.60
N LEU A 355 -7.62 -24.47 12.73
CA LEU A 355 -6.51 -25.39 12.91
C LEU A 355 -7.05 -26.81 13.13
N PRO A 356 -6.43 -27.83 12.52
CA PRO A 356 -6.70 -29.24 12.86
C PRO A 356 -6.63 -29.45 14.37
N GLU A 357 -7.47 -30.32 14.92
CA GLU A 357 -7.58 -30.56 16.37
C GLU A 357 -6.21 -30.82 17.02
N ARG A 358 -5.37 -31.65 16.38
CA ARG A 358 -4.00 -31.96 16.83
C ARG A 358 -3.05 -30.76 16.92
N LEU A 359 -3.36 -29.63 16.26
CA LEU A 359 -2.55 -28.41 16.23
C LEU A 359 -3.10 -27.30 17.12
N GLN A 360 -4.30 -27.46 17.69
CA GLN A 360 -4.91 -26.41 18.51
C GLN A 360 -4.15 -26.16 19.81
N GLU A 361 -3.75 -27.21 20.51
CA GLU A 361 -2.95 -27.10 21.74
C GLU A 361 -1.51 -26.60 21.46
N PRO A 362 -0.76 -27.14 20.47
CA PRO A 362 0.52 -26.57 20.06
C PRO A 362 0.45 -25.08 19.67
N ALA A 363 -0.63 -24.65 19.00
CA ALA A 363 -0.80 -23.24 18.64
C ALA A 363 -1.06 -22.35 19.86
N ARG A 364 -1.84 -22.82 20.85
CA ARG A 364 -2.04 -22.10 22.12
C ARG A 364 -0.74 -21.97 22.90
N ASN A 365 0.03 -23.06 23.00
CA ASN A 365 1.32 -23.06 23.69
C ASN A 365 2.30 -22.08 23.02
N MET A 366 2.34 -22.09 21.69
CA MET A 366 3.17 -21.17 20.91
C MET A 366 2.72 -19.71 21.07
N ALA A 367 1.41 -19.43 21.09
CA ALA A 367 0.90 -18.09 21.35
C ALA A 367 1.26 -17.57 22.75
N VAL A 368 1.18 -18.43 23.78
CA VAL A 368 1.63 -18.09 25.14
C VAL A 368 3.13 -17.81 25.17
N ALA A 369 3.95 -18.66 24.55
CA ALA A 369 5.39 -18.48 24.50
C ALA A 369 5.78 -17.20 23.74
N ALA A 370 5.13 -16.92 22.61
CA ALA A 370 5.36 -15.72 21.81
C ALA A 370 5.00 -14.42 22.58
N ARG A 371 3.88 -14.41 23.32
CA ARG A 371 3.51 -13.30 24.21
C ARG A 371 4.51 -13.13 25.35
N ALA A 372 4.99 -14.23 25.93
CA ALA A 372 5.98 -14.19 27.01
C ALA A 372 7.31 -13.61 26.56
N ILE A 373 7.89 -14.08 25.45
CA ILE A 373 9.16 -13.57 24.96
C ILE A 373 9.07 -12.09 24.57
N PHE A 374 7.98 -11.65 23.92
CA PHE A 374 7.76 -10.24 23.60
C PHE A 374 7.69 -9.37 24.87
N LYS A 375 6.96 -9.82 25.90
CA LYS A 375 6.87 -9.14 27.20
C LYS A 375 8.25 -8.98 27.85
N HIS A 376 9.04 -10.05 27.91
CA HIS A 376 10.34 -10.01 28.60
C HIS A 376 11.42 -9.26 27.82
N LEU A 377 11.41 -9.29 26.49
CA LEU A 377 12.27 -8.42 25.68
C LEU A 377 11.90 -6.94 25.83
N SER A 378 10.60 -6.63 25.93
CA SER A 378 10.15 -5.26 26.23
C SER A 378 10.64 -4.80 27.61
N ALA A 379 10.60 -5.68 28.62
CA ALA A 379 11.12 -5.38 29.95
C ALA A 379 12.65 -5.15 29.96
N LEU A 380 13.43 -5.90 29.17
CA LEU A 380 14.87 -5.62 28.99
C LEU A 380 15.11 -4.24 28.37
N ASN A 381 14.30 -3.87 27.37
CA ASN A 381 14.39 -2.56 26.74
C ASN A 381 14.05 -1.42 27.71
N ASP A 382 13.05 -1.62 28.58
CA ASP A 382 12.69 -0.67 29.62
C ASP A 382 13.82 -0.54 30.67
N ALA A 383 14.42 -1.66 31.10
CA ALA A 383 15.56 -1.66 32.02
C ALA A 383 16.78 -0.90 31.46
N LEU A 384 17.09 -1.06 30.17
CA LEU A 384 18.13 -0.29 29.49
C LEU A 384 17.80 1.20 29.42
N THR A 385 16.53 1.54 29.18
CA THR A 385 16.05 2.92 29.15
C THR A 385 16.18 3.59 30.52
N GLU A 386 15.94 2.85 31.61
CA GLU A 386 16.16 3.31 32.97
C GLU A 386 17.65 3.49 33.28
N ALA A 387 18.48 2.48 33.03
CA ALA A 387 19.93 2.54 33.29
C ALA A 387 20.61 3.70 32.52
N ARG A 388 20.12 4.02 31.33
CA ARG A 388 20.59 5.16 30.54
C ARG A 388 20.40 6.52 31.23
N LYS A 389 19.36 6.66 32.07
CA LYS A 389 19.07 7.91 32.79
C LYS A 389 19.98 8.10 34.01
N GLU A 390 20.65 7.05 34.47
CA GLU A 390 21.52 7.09 35.65
C GLU A 390 22.86 7.80 35.32
N LYS A 391 23.33 8.63 36.26
CA LYS A 391 24.60 9.36 36.12
C LYS A 391 25.78 8.41 36.27
N GLY A 392 26.68 8.39 35.27
CA GLY A 392 27.89 7.56 35.27
C GLY A 392 27.76 6.22 34.54
N SER A 393 26.63 5.98 33.86
CA SER A 393 26.41 4.79 33.04
C SER A 393 27.21 4.81 31.73
N ASP A 394 27.63 3.64 31.25
CA ASP A 394 28.25 3.50 29.92
C ASP A 394 27.19 3.65 28.82
N THR A 395 26.88 4.90 28.48
CA THR A 395 25.83 5.25 27.52
C THR A 395 26.06 4.59 26.15
N THR A 396 27.31 4.38 25.74
CA THR A 396 27.63 3.79 24.44
C THR A 396 27.27 2.31 24.40
N GLN A 397 27.61 1.55 25.46
CA GLN A 397 27.27 0.13 25.54
C GLN A 397 25.76 -0.07 25.75
N ILE A 398 25.11 0.80 26.53
CA ILE A 398 23.66 0.78 26.71
C ILE A 398 22.94 1.04 25.40
N ASP A 399 23.36 2.04 24.62
CA ASP A 399 22.74 2.36 23.33
C ASP A 399 22.90 1.20 22.33
N LYS A 400 24.05 0.50 22.32
CA LYS A 400 24.25 -0.73 21.52
C LYS A 400 23.34 -1.87 21.98
N ALA A 401 23.27 -2.11 23.28
CA ALA A 401 22.39 -3.14 23.83
C ALA A 401 20.91 -2.84 23.55
N ALA A 402 20.50 -1.57 23.62
CA ALA A 402 19.13 -1.15 23.32
C ALA A 402 18.77 -1.36 21.85
N ALA A 403 19.71 -1.09 20.93
CA ALA A 403 19.51 -1.39 19.51
C ALA A 403 19.33 -2.90 19.26
N ASP A 404 20.17 -3.75 19.89
CA ASP A 404 20.09 -5.21 19.75
C ASP A 404 18.79 -5.78 20.36
N VAL A 405 18.41 -5.34 21.57
CA VAL A 405 17.14 -5.73 22.20
C VAL A 405 15.96 -5.22 21.38
N GLY A 406 16.05 -4.00 20.84
CA GLY A 406 15.05 -3.44 19.93
C GLY A 406 14.82 -4.34 18.71
N PHE A 407 15.89 -4.78 18.05
CA PHE A 407 15.79 -5.72 16.94
C PHE A 407 15.07 -7.02 17.35
N LEU A 408 15.47 -7.64 18.48
CA LEU A 408 14.82 -8.85 18.98
C LEU A 408 13.33 -8.60 19.31
N ASN A 409 13.01 -7.46 19.91
CA ASN A 409 11.65 -7.12 20.30
C ASN A 409 10.73 -6.97 19.08
N GLY A 410 11.22 -6.35 18.00
CA GLY A 410 10.48 -6.27 16.73
C GLY A 410 10.20 -7.65 16.11
N ARG A 411 11.16 -8.59 16.22
CA ARG A 411 10.96 -9.98 15.76
C ARG A 411 9.99 -10.76 16.65
N ALA A 412 10.06 -10.57 17.96
CA ALA A 412 9.13 -11.18 18.91
C ALA A 412 7.69 -10.65 18.72
N GLU A 413 7.52 -9.37 18.39
CA GLU A 413 6.22 -8.80 18.07
C GLU A 413 5.60 -9.42 16.81
N GLN A 414 6.39 -9.62 15.76
CA GLN A 414 5.94 -10.31 14.54
C GLN A 414 5.52 -11.74 14.82
N LEU A 415 6.32 -12.47 15.61
CA LEU A 415 6.01 -13.82 16.07
C LEU A 415 4.68 -13.84 16.85
N MET A 416 4.54 -12.97 17.85
CA MET A 416 3.33 -12.83 18.65
C MET A 416 2.10 -12.52 17.79
N ALA A 417 2.19 -11.58 16.85
CA ALA A 417 1.09 -11.19 15.99
C ALA A 417 0.55 -12.36 15.14
N VAL A 418 1.44 -13.21 14.62
CA VAL A 418 1.02 -14.42 13.89
C VAL A 418 0.29 -15.39 14.81
N TRP A 419 0.86 -15.70 15.98
CA TRP A 419 0.28 -16.71 16.87
C TRP A 419 -1.01 -16.25 17.55
N ASP A 420 -1.16 -14.95 17.82
CA ASP A 420 -2.43 -14.35 18.24
C ASP A 420 -3.52 -14.55 17.17
N LEU A 421 -3.18 -14.38 15.89
CA LEU A 421 -4.12 -14.63 14.79
C LEU A 421 -4.41 -16.13 14.61
N PHE A 422 -3.41 -17.01 14.79
CA PHE A 422 -3.58 -18.47 14.73
C PHE A 422 -4.50 -18.98 15.85
N GLU A 423 -4.37 -18.45 17.07
CA GLU A 423 -5.20 -18.79 18.22
C GLU A 423 -6.62 -18.23 18.09
N LYS A 424 -6.78 -17.05 17.46
CA LYS A 424 -8.08 -16.38 17.34
C LYS A 424 -9.10 -17.24 16.60
N GLN A 425 -10.25 -17.43 17.26
CA GLN A 425 -11.46 -17.99 16.68
C GLN A 425 -12.44 -16.86 16.37
N THR A 426 -13.07 -16.93 15.21
CA THR A 426 -14.11 -16.01 14.79
C THR A 426 -15.48 -16.66 14.97
N GLU A 427 -16.47 -15.86 15.33
CA GLU A 427 -17.86 -16.32 15.32
C GLU A 427 -18.26 -16.83 13.94
N GLU A 428 -19.20 -17.78 13.88
CA GLU A 428 -19.68 -18.37 12.62
C GLU A 428 -20.28 -17.31 11.66
N SER A 429 -20.86 -16.25 12.23
CA SER A 429 -21.44 -15.10 11.53
C SER A 429 -20.39 -14.10 11.00
N ALA A 430 -19.11 -14.23 11.40
CA ALA A 430 -18.02 -13.37 10.97
C ALA A 430 -17.16 -14.01 9.86
N PRO A 431 -16.45 -13.22 9.03
CA PRO A 431 -15.42 -13.73 8.14
C PRO A 431 -14.27 -14.37 8.92
N PRO A 432 -13.78 -15.58 8.54
CA PRO A 432 -12.67 -16.24 9.21
C PRO A 432 -11.34 -15.54 8.94
N ILE A 433 -10.32 -15.93 9.69
CA ILE A 433 -8.93 -15.51 9.46
C ILE A 433 -8.28 -16.58 8.59
N ALA A 434 -7.75 -16.20 7.43
CA ALA A 434 -6.94 -17.10 6.61
C ALA A 434 -5.65 -17.42 7.35
N LYS A 435 -5.33 -18.71 7.49
CA LYS A 435 -4.11 -19.22 8.14
C LYS A 435 -3.46 -20.20 7.19
N TRP A 436 -2.18 -20.03 6.92
CA TRP A 436 -1.45 -20.96 6.06
C TRP A 436 0.02 -21.06 6.45
N ILE A 437 0.63 -22.15 6.00
CA ILE A 437 2.05 -22.41 6.18
C ILE A 437 2.63 -22.69 4.80
N THR A 438 3.72 -22.02 4.45
CA THR A 438 4.44 -22.24 3.20
C THR A 438 5.82 -22.80 3.49
N ARG A 439 6.21 -23.88 2.82
CA ARG A 439 7.57 -24.42 2.90
C ARG A 439 8.44 -23.80 1.82
N ARG A 440 9.52 -23.13 2.20
CA ARG A 440 10.55 -22.64 1.28
C ARG A 440 11.69 -23.64 1.23
N ILE A 441 12.07 -24.08 0.04
CA ILE A 441 13.11 -25.13 -0.13
C ILE A 441 14.50 -24.52 -0.33
N GLU A 442 14.61 -23.22 -0.66
CA GLU A 442 15.91 -22.57 -0.84
C GLU A 442 16.77 -22.66 0.44
N GLY A 443 18.05 -22.99 0.26
CA GLY A 443 19.01 -23.13 1.37
C GLY A 443 18.77 -24.37 2.23
N LYS A 444 18.66 -24.18 3.55
CA LYS A 444 18.44 -25.28 4.52
C LYS A 444 16.97 -25.72 4.62
N GLY A 445 16.08 -25.11 3.85
CA GLY A 445 14.64 -25.23 4.01
C GLY A 445 14.12 -24.39 5.18
N ASP A 446 12.89 -23.87 5.06
CA ASP A 446 12.25 -23.05 6.08
C ASP A 446 10.71 -23.17 5.99
N TYR A 447 10.03 -22.84 7.08
CA TYR A 447 8.57 -22.75 7.14
C TYR A 447 8.18 -21.31 7.44
N LEU A 448 7.37 -20.73 6.55
CA LEU A 448 6.76 -19.43 6.73
C LEU A 448 5.34 -19.62 7.27
N PHE A 449 5.08 -19.16 8.48
CA PHE A 449 3.74 -19.08 9.03
C PHE A 449 3.13 -17.74 8.63
N SER A 450 1.88 -17.76 8.19
CA SER A 450 1.18 -16.56 7.76
C SER A 450 -0.29 -16.60 8.18
N ALA A 451 -0.78 -15.46 8.66
CA ALA A 451 -2.18 -15.28 8.98
C ALA A 451 -2.67 -13.91 8.52
N SER A 452 -3.88 -13.85 7.98
CA SER A 452 -4.50 -12.60 7.52
C SER A 452 -6.01 -12.65 7.70
N PRO A 453 -6.64 -11.60 8.23
CA PRO A 453 -8.07 -11.41 8.08
C PRO A 453 -8.45 -11.45 6.60
N VAL A 454 -9.60 -12.04 6.27
CA VAL A 454 -10.13 -11.99 4.89
C VAL A 454 -10.91 -10.71 4.58
N SER A 455 -11.17 -9.89 5.62
CA SER A 455 -11.85 -8.61 5.51
C SER A 455 -11.32 -7.65 6.57
N ALA A 456 -11.10 -6.40 6.18
CA ALA A 456 -10.73 -5.32 7.08
C ALA A 456 -11.92 -4.48 7.55
N ALA A 457 -13.15 -4.83 7.13
CA ALA A 457 -14.37 -4.06 7.41
C ALA A 457 -14.60 -3.81 8.91
N ALA A 458 -14.45 -4.85 9.73
CA ALA A 458 -14.57 -4.79 11.18
C ALA A 458 -13.60 -3.79 11.81
N SER A 459 -12.32 -3.94 11.47
CA SER A 459 -11.25 -3.09 11.97
C SER A 459 -11.47 -1.64 11.54
N LEU A 460 -11.65 -1.37 10.25
CA LEU A 460 -11.84 -0.01 9.72
C LEU A 460 -13.06 0.70 10.33
N ALA A 461 -14.19 0.00 10.49
CA ALA A 461 -15.37 0.57 11.12
C ALA A 461 -15.11 0.98 12.57
N ALA A 462 -14.40 0.15 13.34
CA ALA A 462 -14.13 0.40 14.75
C ALA A 462 -13.04 1.46 14.98
N THR A 463 -11.94 1.40 14.21
CA THR A 463 -10.75 2.20 14.49
C THR A 463 -10.65 3.49 13.67
N LEU A 464 -11.30 3.56 12.50
CA LEU A 464 -11.29 4.74 11.64
C LEU A 464 -12.68 5.37 11.51
N TRP A 465 -13.68 4.68 10.95
CA TRP A 465 -14.93 5.35 10.55
C TRP A 465 -15.75 5.91 11.70
N ARG A 466 -15.84 5.18 12.83
CA ARG A 466 -16.55 5.67 14.02
C ARG A 466 -15.77 6.73 14.80
N ARG A 467 -14.49 6.96 14.46
CA ARG A 467 -13.59 7.88 15.19
C ARG A 467 -13.15 9.08 14.37
N ALA A 468 -13.08 8.99 13.05
CA ALA A 468 -12.71 10.08 12.16
C ALA A 468 -13.73 11.22 12.23
N ALA A 469 -13.29 12.48 12.38
CA ALA A 469 -14.19 13.64 12.41
C ALA A 469 -15.08 13.70 11.14
N GLY A 470 -14.52 13.27 10.03
CA GLY A 470 -15.20 13.08 8.75
C GLY A 470 -14.25 12.42 7.75
N ALA A 471 -14.81 11.81 6.72
CA ALA A 471 -14.02 11.13 5.69
C ALA A 471 -14.63 11.30 4.30
N VAL A 472 -13.78 11.52 3.31
CA VAL A 472 -14.12 11.52 1.90
C VAL A 472 -13.32 10.42 1.23
N LEU A 473 -14.00 9.46 0.63
CA LEU A 473 -13.39 8.43 -0.21
C LEU A 473 -13.65 8.80 -1.65
N THR A 474 -12.59 8.92 -2.45
CA THR A 474 -12.72 9.23 -3.88
C THR A 474 -11.78 8.42 -4.75
N SER A 475 -12.19 8.17 -5.98
CA SER A 475 -11.43 7.49 -7.03
C SER A 475 -12.11 7.77 -8.37
N ALA A 476 -11.39 7.54 -9.47
CA ALA A 476 -12.00 7.49 -10.80
C ALA A 476 -13.03 6.36 -10.95
N THR A 477 -12.82 5.27 -10.21
CA THR A 477 -13.65 4.06 -10.26
C THR A 477 -13.84 3.52 -8.85
N LEU A 478 -15.04 3.63 -8.30
CA LEU A 478 -15.44 3.06 -7.00
C LEU A 478 -16.62 2.10 -7.16
N ARG A 479 -17.49 2.35 -8.14
CA ARG A 479 -18.63 1.49 -8.42
C ARG A 479 -18.17 0.25 -9.15
N SER A 480 -18.79 -0.84 -8.75
CA SER A 480 -18.75 -2.10 -9.47
C SER A 480 -20.14 -2.41 -10.00
N LEU A 481 -20.25 -2.75 -11.28
CA LEU A 481 -21.54 -3.05 -11.93
C LEU A 481 -22.61 -1.96 -11.68
N GLY A 482 -22.19 -0.70 -11.56
CA GLY A 482 -23.06 0.45 -11.31
C GLY A 482 -23.43 0.74 -9.85
N ALA A 483 -22.93 -0.03 -8.88
CA ALA A 483 -23.22 0.13 -7.45
C ALA A 483 -21.96 0.24 -6.58
N PHE A 484 -22.08 0.87 -5.40
CA PHE A 484 -20.97 1.01 -4.43
C PHE A 484 -20.83 -0.18 -3.46
N ASP A 485 -21.72 -1.18 -3.55
CA ASP A 485 -21.86 -2.26 -2.55
C ASP A 485 -20.56 -3.03 -2.25
N LEU A 486 -19.72 -3.25 -3.26
CA LEU A 486 -18.44 -3.96 -3.06
C LEU A 486 -17.52 -3.16 -2.14
N LEU A 487 -17.29 -1.88 -2.46
CA LEU A 487 -16.44 -1.02 -1.64
C LEU A 487 -16.99 -0.87 -0.22
N LEU A 488 -18.30 -0.61 -0.09
CA LEU A 488 -18.95 -0.41 1.20
C LEU A 488 -18.86 -1.66 2.08
N SER A 489 -19.02 -2.84 1.49
CA SER A 489 -18.92 -4.12 2.21
C SER A 489 -17.49 -4.42 2.64
N GLN A 490 -16.51 -4.22 1.77
CA GLN A 490 -15.09 -4.49 2.06
C GLN A 490 -14.47 -3.51 3.07
N THR A 491 -14.96 -2.27 3.11
CA THR A 491 -14.45 -1.23 4.01
C THR A 491 -15.24 -1.10 5.31
N GLY A 492 -16.38 -1.79 5.46
CA GLY A 492 -17.25 -1.70 6.65
C GLY A 492 -18.17 -0.48 6.67
N LEU A 493 -18.12 0.39 5.66
CA LEU A 493 -19.04 1.52 5.51
C LEU A 493 -20.49 1.08 5.33
N LYS A 494 -20.74 -0.16 4.88
CA LYS A 494 -22.08 -0.74 4.78
C LYS A 494 -22.84 -0.80 6.11
N TRP A 495 -22.13 -0.79 7.24
CA TRP A 495 -22.74 -0.79 8.58
C TRP A 495 -23.06 0.60 9.11
N LEU A 496 -22.72 1.65 8.36
CA LEU A 496 -22.92 3.04 8.72
C LEU A 496 -24.03 3.62 7.82
N PRO A 497 -25.28 3.69 8.30
CA PRO A 497 -26.45 3.96 7.46
C PRO A 497 -26.50 5.38 6.90
N GLN A 498 -25.71 6.32 7.43
CA GLN A 498 -25.74 7.73 7.00
C GLN A 498 -24.64 8.12 6.00
N VAL A 499 -23.85 7.14 5.53
CA VAL A 499 -22.82 7.36 4.50
C VAL A 499 -23.46 7.85 3.21
N SER A 500 -22.99 8.98 2.68
CA SER A 500 -23.42 9.48 1.37
C SER A 500 -22.62 8.82 0.26
N CYS A 501 -23.29 8.36 -0.79
CA CYS A 501 -22.64 7.80 -1.98
C CYS A 501 -23.07 8.58 -3.23
N VAL A 502 -22.10 9.12 -3.98
CA VAL A 502 -22.36 9.93 -5.17
C VAL A 502 -21.46 9.48 -6.31
N ALA A 503 -22.06 9.22 -7.47
CA ALA A 503 -21.34 9.08 -8.72
C ALA A 503 -21.52 10.36 -9.54
N LEU A 504 -20.40 10.97 -9.93
CA LEU A 504 -20.39 12.17 -10.74
C LEU A 504 -20.38 11.81 -12.22
N ASP A 505 -21.01 12.64 -13.04
CA ASP A 505 -21.00 12.48 -14.48
C ASP A 505 -19.60 12.74 -15.05
N SER A 506 -19.22 11.95 -16.05
CA SER A 506 -17.99 12.20 -16.79
C SER A 506 -18.11 13.50 -17.58
N PRO A 507 -17.06 14.33 -17.64
CA PRO A 507 -17.07 15.52 -18.50
C PRO A 507 -16.90 15.19 -20.00
N PHE A 508 -16.62 13.93 -20.35
CA PHE A 508 -16.26 13.51 -21.71
C PHE A 508 -17.47 13.00 -22.50
N ASN A 509 -17.43 13.21 -23.82
CA ASN A 509 -18.42 12.69 -24.75
C ASN A 509 -17.93 11.37 -25.37
N PHE A 510 -18.08 10.27 -24.64
CA PHE A 510 -17.56 8.96 -25.08
C PHE A 510 -18.15 8.46 -26.42
N THR A 511 -19.38 8.85 -26.76
CA THR A 511 -20.03 8.41 -28.00
C THR A 511 -19.39 9.05 -29.24
N GLU A 512 -18.90 10.29 -29.12
CA GLU A 512 -18.18 11.00 -30.20
C GLU A 512 -16.68 10.72 -30.16
N GLN A 513 -16.10 10.56 -28.97
CA GLN A 513 -14.66 10.41 -28.80
C GLN A 513 -14.17 8.98 -29.05
N GLY A 514 -14.97 7.94 -28.83
CA GLY A 514 -14.45 6.59 -28.99
C GLY A 514 -15.42 5.50 -29.38
N GLU A 515 -14.81 4.43 -29.85
CA GLU A 515 -15.49 3.23 -30.33
C GLU A 515 -15.17 2.04 -29.43
N LEU A 516 -16.17 1.18 -29.20
CA LEU A 516 -15.98 -0.14 -28.61
C LEU A 516 -16.19 -1.19 -29.70
N TYR A 517 -15.12 -1.91 -30.01
CA TYR A 517 -15.13 -3.00 -30.98
C TYR A 517 -15.00 -4.36 -30.28
N LEU A 518 -15.88 -5.29 -30.63
CA LEU A 518 -15.85 -6.66 -30.14
C LEU A 518 -15.69 -7.60 -31.34
N PRO A 519 -14.46 -8.00 -31.70
CA PRO A 519 -14.23 -8.91 -32.81
C PRO A 519 -14.99 -10.22 -32.61
N PRO A 520 -15.46 -10.87 -33.68
CA PRO A 520 -16.20 -12.13 -33.61
C PRO A 520 -15.27 -13.30 -33.25
N MET A 521 -14.81 -13.33 -31.99
CA MET A 521 -13.87 -14.33 -31.49
C MET A 521 -14.51 -15.73 -31.40
N LEU A 522 -13.91 -16.70 -32.10
CA LEU A 522 -14.35 -18.09 -32.09
C LEU A 522 -13.93 -18.79 -30.80
N ALA A 523 -12.64 -18.69 -30.45
CA ALA A 523 -12.07 -19.32 -29.27
C ALA A 523 -12.50 -18.55 -28.00
N SER A 524 -12.84 -19.29 -26.96
CA SER A 524 -13.06 -18.71 -25.64
C SER A 524 -11.75 -18.70 -24.86
N PRO A 525 -11.51 -17.75 -23.95
CA PRO A 525 -10.37 -17.82 -23.02
C PRO A 525 -10.32 -19.09 -22.16
N LYS A 526 -11.39 -19.90 -22.14
CA LYS A 526 -11.40 -21.26 -21.56
C LYS A 526 -10.57 -22.27 -22.37
N ASP A 527 -10.25 -21.98 -23.63
CA ASP A 527 -9.27 -22.66 -24.47
C ASP A 527 -8.07 -21.71 -24.65
N PRO A 528 -7.05 -21.78 -23.76
CA PRO A 528 -5.93 -20.84 -23.79
C PRO A 528 -5.13 -20.89 -25.10
N GLN A 529 -4.96 -22.08 -25.69
CA GLN A 529 -4.15 -22.22 -26.91
C GLN A 529 -4.88 -21.65 -28.13
N GLY A 530 -6.15 -22.02 -28.33
CA GLY A 530 -6.96 -21.49 -29.42
C GLY A 530 -7.11 -19.97 -29.32
N HIS A 531 -7.36 -19.46 -28.12
CA HIS A 531 -7.49 -18.03 -27.86
C HIS A 531 -6.20 -17.25 -28.14
N THR A 532 -5.04 -17.77 -27.72
CA THR A 532 -3.74 -17.14 -27.99
C THR A 532 -3.46 -17.07 -29.49
N ARG A 533 -3.73 -18.15 -30.24
CA ARG A 533 -3.59 -18.16 -31.71
C ARG A 533 -4.48 -17.10 -32.35
N GLU A 534 -5.73 -17.02 -31.94
CA GLU A 534 -6.68 -16.04 -32.47
C GLU A 534 -6.25 -14.59 -32.17
N ILE A 535 -5.67 -14.30 -30.99
CA ILE A 535 -5.08 -12.99 -30.69
C ILE A 535 -3.93 -12.66 -31.68
N VAL A 536 -3.03 -13.61 -31.95
CA VAL A 536 -1.91 -13.42 -32.89
C VAL A 536 -2.42 -13.10 -34.30
N GLU A 537 -3.56 -13.67 -34.71
CA GLU A 537 -4.20 -13.38 -35.99
C GLU A 537 -4.92 -12.02 -36.04
N TRP A 538 -5.46 -11.55 -34.91
CA TRP A 538 -6.19 -10.29 -34.84
C TRP A 538 -5.30 -9.07 -34.67
N LEU A 539 -4.22 -9.15 -33.88
CA LEU A 539 -3.40 -7.98 -33.57
C LEU A 539 -2.85 -7.26 -34.81
N PRO A 540 -2.31 -7.94 -35.84
CA PRO A 540 -1.86 -7.27 -37.07
C PRO A 540 -2.98 -6.56 -37.86
N LYS A 541 -4.24 -6.95 -37.65
CA LYS A 541 -5.42 -6.33 -38.29
C LYS A 541 -5.95 -5.14 -37.48
N LEU A 542 -5.58 -5.06 -36.21
CA LEU A 542 -6.09 -4.08 -35.26
C LEU A 542 -5.10 -2.93 -35.04
N VAL A 543 -3.81 -3.23 -35.03
CA VAL A 543 -2.75 -2.25 -34.77
C VAL A 543 -2.31 -1.61 -36.06
N ASP A 544 -2.44 -0.29 -36.15
CA ASP A 544 -1.86 0.50 -37.22
C ASP A 544 -0.37 0.76 -36.93
N THR A 545 0.50 0.29 -37.82
CA THR A 545 1.95 0.45 -37.72
C THR A 545 2.48 1.57 -38.62
N GLY A 546 1.62 2.15 -39.46
CA GLY A 546 1.93 3.21 -40.41
C GLY A 546 1.67 4.62 -39.89
N GLU A 547 0.77 4.78 -38.91
CA GLU A 547 0.52 6.07 -38.25
C GLU A 547 1.32 6.21 -36.95
N PRO A 548 1.78 7.43 -36.58
CA PRO A 548 2.57 7.67 -35.38
C PRO A 548 1.71 7.69 -34.11
N VAL A 549 0.98 6.61 -33.87
CA VAL A 549 0.02 6.49 -32.76
C VAL A 549 0.40 5.38 -31.79
N GLY A 550 0.00 5.57 -30.54
CA GLY A 550 0.24 4.64 -29.45
C GLY A 550 -0.89 3.62 -29.28
N THR A 551 -0.52 2.34 -29.12
CA THR A 551 -1.44 1.25 -28.78
C THR A 551 -1.04 0.59 -27.46
N LEU A 552 -2.01 0.36 -26.58
CA LEU A 552 -1.83 -0.36 -25.33
C LEU A 552 -2.55 -1.71 -25.39
N VAL A 553 -1.81 -2.81 -25.26
CA VAL A 553 -2.37 -4.17 -25.20
C VAL A 553 -2.19 -4.74 -23.79
N LEU A 554 -3.31 -5.11 -23.17
CA LEU A 554 -3.37 -5.59 -21.79
C LEU A 554 -3.67 -7.09 -21.73
N PHE A 555 -2.86 -7.80 -20.95
CA PHE A 555 -2.96 -9.24 -20.74
C PHE A 555 -3.16 -9.58 -19.26
N SER A 556 -4.05 -10.54 -18.97
CA SER A 556 -4.17 -11.06 -17.60
C SER A 556 -3.15 -12.18 -17.26
N SER A 557 -2.26 -12.56 -18.19
CA SER A 557 -1.21 -13.56 -17.98
C SER A 557 0.08 -13.22 -18.70
N ARG A 558 1.20 -13.26 -17.98
CA ARG A 558 2.55 -13.06 -18.53
C ARG A 558 2.91 -14.11 -19.57
N LYS A 559 2.54 -15.36 -19.35
CA LYS A 559 2.78 -16.46 -20.29
C LYS A 559 2.13 -16.16 -21.65
N GLN A 560 0.85 -15.78 -21.66
CA GLN A 560 0.15 -15.44 -22.90
C GLN A 560 0.74 -14.19 -23.56
N MET A 561 1.10 -13.16 -22.79
CA MET A 561 1.75 -11.95 -23.33
C MET A 561 3.04 -12.28 -24.07
N GLN A 562 3.92 -13.10 -23.48
CA GLN A 562 5.19 -13.53 -24.09
C GLN A 562 4.96 -14.44 -25.32
N GLU A 563 4.02 -15.37 -25.22
CA GLU A 563 3.67 -16.30 -26.30
C GLU A 563 3.07 -15.58 -27.51
N VAL A 564 2.26 -14.54 -27.29
CA VAL A 564 1.78 -13.68 -28.37
C VAL A 564 2.94 -12.88 -28.96
N ALA A 565 3.75 -12.20 -28.13
CA ALA A 565 4.84 -11.35 -28.60
C ALA A 565 5.85 -12.08 -29.50
N SER A 566 6.17 -13.35 -29.19
CA SER A 566 7.11 -14.15 -29.98
C SER A 566 6.54 -14.60 -31.33
N GLN A 567 5.23 -14.67 -31.48
CA GLN A 567 4.54 -15.14 -32.70
C GLN A 567 4.04 -14.00 -33.60
N LEU A 568 4.15 -12.74 -33.17
CA LEU A 568 3.77 -11.61 -34.02
C LEU A 568 4.73 -11.41 -35.20
N PRO A 569 4.28 -10.84 -36.33
CA PRO A 569 5.14 -10.49 -37.46
C PRO A 569 6.28 -9.53 -37.08
N ASP A 570 7.42 -9.63 -37.75
CA ASP A 570 8.63 -8.84 -37.44
C ASP A 570 8.38 -7.32 -37.46
N ALA A 571 7.56 -6.84 -38.40
CA ALA A 571 7.19 -5.43 -38.51
C ALA A 571 6.53 -4.89 -37.22
N LEU A 572 5.60 -5.66 -36.63
CA LEU A 572 4.93 -5.28 -35.39
C LEU A 572 5.86 -5.49 -34.18
N ARG A 573 6.68 -6.55 -34.19
CA ARG A 573 7.65 -6.84 -33.13
C ARG A 573 8.67 -5.73 -32.96
N ALA A 574 9.08 -5.07 -34.06
CA ALA A 574 10.01 -3.94 -34.03
C ALA A 574 9.46 -2.71 -33.27
N GLN A 575 8.14 -2.54 -33.22
CA GLN A 575 7.48 -1.41 -32.55
C GLN A 575 7.01 -1.71 -31.12
N LEU A 576 7.19 -2.97 -30.68
CA LEU A 576 6.76 -3.48 -29.40
C LEU A 576 7.64 -2.96 -28.24
N LEU A 577 7.01 -2.75 -27.10
CA LEU A 577 7.63 -2.48 -25.80
C LEU A 577 6.95 -3.38 -24.77
N ILE A 578 7.68 -4.34 -24.18
CA ILE A 578 7.10 -5.32 -23.26
C ILE A 578 7.41 -4.95 -21.81
N GLN A 579 6.37 -4.91 -20.98
CA GLN A 579 6.52 -4.75 -19.54
C GLN A 579 7.40 -5.86 -18.94
N GLY A 580 8.44 -5.44 -18.21
CA GLY A 580 9.34 -6.34 -17.48
C GLY A 580 10.70 -6.56 -18.16
N GLU A 581 10.86 -6.14 -19.42
CA GLU A 581 12.17 -6.18 -20.10
C GLU A 581 13.02 -4.95 -19.76
N ILE A 582 12.38 -3.80 -19.58
CA ILE A 582 13.02 -2.53 -19.21
C ILE A 582 12.23 -1.85 -18.07
N PRO A 583 12.86 -0.95 -17.29
CA PRO A 583 12.18 -0.17 -16.27
C PRO A 583 10.98 0.62 -16.84
N LYS A 584 9.90 0.74 -16.06
CA LYS A 584 8.65 1.40 -16.50
C LYS A 584 8.86 2.84 -16.98
N SER A 585 9.73 3.62 -16.32
CA SER A 585 10.06 4.99 -16.72
C SER A 585 10.70 5.04 -18.10
N VAL A 586 11.70 4.20 -18.33
CA VAL A 586 12.42 4.07 -19.61
C VAL A 586 11.47 3.59 -20.72
N LEU A 587 10.56 2.66 -20.41
CA LEU A 587 9.54 2.19 -21.35
C LEU A 587 8.66 3.35 -21.84
N LEU A 588 8.15 4.17 -20.93
CA LEU A 588 7.30 5.32 -21.26
C LEU A 588 8.05 6.42 -22.01
N GLU A 589 9.30 6.69 -21.63
CA GLU A 589 10.15 7.63 -22.34
C GLU A 589 10.41 7.17 -23.78
N THR A 590 10.73 5.88 -23.96
CA THR A 590 10.95 5.27 -25.28
C THR A 590 9.69 5.35 -26.13
N HIS A 591 8.53 5.05 -25.53
CA HIS A 591 7.22 5.15 -26.19
C HIS A 591 6.96 6.56 -26.71
N HIS A 592 7.07 7.58 -25.86
CA HIS A 592 6.89 8.98 -26.28
C HIS A 592 7.93 9.43 -27.30
N SER A 593 9.17 8.95 -27.20
CA SER A 593 10.24 9.26 -28.17
C SER A 593 9.93 8.71 -29.56
N ARG A 594 9.44 7.46 -29.67
CA ARG A 594 9.03 6.85 -30.96
C ARG A 594 7.94 7.66 -31.65
N LEU A 595 6.89 8.04 -30.90
CA LEU A 595 5.78 8.83 -31.44
C LEU A 595 6.25 10.20 -31.94
N LYS A 596 7.12 10.89 -31.17
CA LYS A 596 7.74 12.15 -31.60
C LYS A 596 8.60 12.01 -32.87
N GLN A 597 9.17 10.83 -33.11
CA GLN A 597 9.94 10.51 -34.32
C GLN A 597 9.06 10.07 -35.49
N GLY A 598 7.73 10.13 -35.37
CA GLY A 598 6.80 9.73 -36.41
C GLY A 598 6.64 8.21 -36.55
N GLN A 599 6.95 7.45 -35.51
CA GLN A 599 6.83 5.99 -35.49
C GLN A 599 5.69 5.55 -34.57
N ALA A 600 4.92 4.54 -34.99
CA ALA A 600 3.96 3.91 -34.10
C ALA A 600 4.66 3.22 -32.92
N SER A 601 3.95 3.07 -31.80
CA SER A 601 4.49 2.37 -30.64
C SER A 601 3.43 1.55 -29.91
N VAL A 602 3.77 0.29 -29.64
CA VAL A 602 2.85 -0.69 -29.04
C VAL A 602 3.39 -1.15 -27.71
N ILE A 603 2.63 -0.92 -26.63
CA ILE A 603 2.99 -1.38 -25.30
C ILE A 603 2.22 -2.65 -24.97
N PHE A 604 2.96 -3.70 -24.59
CA PHE A 604 2.40 -4.91 -23.98
C PHE A 604 2.56 -4.83 -22.46
N GLY A 605 1.43 -4.83 -21.76
CA GLY A 605 1.39 -4.79 -20.31
C GLY A 605 0.49 -5.86 -19.72
N LEU A 606 0.73 -6.21 -18.46
CA LEU A 606 -0.24 -6.95 -17.67
C LEU A 606 -1.39 -6.02 -17.25
N ASP A 607 -2.54 -6.58 -16.83
CA ASP A 607 -3.67 -5.75 -16.37
C ASP A 607 -3.27 -4.75 -15.27
N SER A 608 -2.35 -5.15 -14.37
CA SER A 608 -1.80 -4.28 -13.31
C SER A 608 -0.94 -3.13 -13.84
N PHE A 609 -0.45 -3.21 -15.08
CA PHE A 609 0.29 -2.14 -15.71
C PHE A 609 -0.60 -0.94 -16.03
N SER A 610 -1.89 -1.17 -16.27
CA SER A 610 -2.84 -0.12 -16.64
C SER A 610 -3.03 0.95 -15.55
N GLU A 611 -2.79 0.60 -14.29
CA GLU A 611 -2.85 1.54 -13.17
C GLU A 611 -1.66 2.51 -13.20
N GLY A 612 -1.95 3.81 -13.07
CA GLY A 612 -0.93 4.86 -13.04
C GLY A 612 -0.14 5.03 -14.35
N LEU A 613 -0.75 4.74 -15.51
CA LEU A 613 -0.21 5.16 -16.82
C LEU A 613 -0.82 6.48 -17.26
N ASP A 614 0.05 7.38 -17.70
CA ASP A 614 -0.34 8.63 -18.34
C ASP A 614 0.20 8.72 -19.79
N LEU A 615 -0.57 8.17 -20.73
CA LEU A 615 -0.43 8.26 -22.19
C LEU A 615 -1.52 9.18 -22.83
N PRO A 616 -1.39 10.52 -22.85
CA PRO A 616 -2.42 11.43 -23.36
C PRO A 616 -2.44 11.51 -24.90
N GLY A 617 -3.61 11.82 -25.48
CA GLY A 617 -3.78 12.05 -26.92
C GLY A 617 -3.27 10.90 -27.79
N GLU A 618 -2.46 11.21 -28.80
CA GLU A 618 -1.88 10.23 -29.73
C GLU A 618 -0.99 9.17 -29.06
N SER A 619 -0.59 9.38 -27.79
CA SER A 619 0.14 8.37 -27.03
C SER A 619 -0.70 7.14 -26.67
N CYS A 620 -2.04 7.21 -26.76
CA CYS A 620 -2.87 6.02 -26.65
C CYS A 620 -4.22 6.25 -27.33
N VAL A 621 -4.32 5.86 -28.61
CA VAL A 621 -5.58 5.90 -29.39
C VAL A 621 -6.23 4.53 -29.50
N HIS A 622 -5.55 3.46 -29.07
CA HIS A 622 -6.10 2.12 -29.10
C HIS A 622 -5.75 1.36 -27.82
N VAL A 623 -6.79 0.96 -27.08
CA VAL A 623 -6.67 0.05 -25.94
C VAL A 623 -7.22 -1.32 -26.34
N ILE A 624 -6.36 -2.33 -26.35
CA ILE A 624 -6.73 -3.72 -26.65
C ILE A 624 -6.65 -4.53 -25.36
N ILE A 625 -7.76 -5.15 -24.99
CA ILE A 625 -7.85 -6.03 -23.82
C ILE A 625 -7.91 -7.46 -24.36
N ALA A 626 -6.83 -8.22 -24.14
CA ALA A 626 -6.71 -9.58 -24.65
C ALA A 626 -7.76 -10.51 -24.04
N LYS A 627 -8.08 -10.35 -22.75
CA LYS A 627 -9.10 -11.13 -22.05
C LYS A 627 -9.67 -10.34 -20.87
N LEU A 628 -10.88 -10.67 -20.44
CA LEU A 628 -11.48 -10.05 -19.25
C LEU A 628 -10.58 -10.27 -18.01
N PRO A 629 -10.34 -9.21 -17.20
CA PRO A 629 -9.34 -9.20 -16.12
C PRO A 629 -9.85 -9.90 -14.84
N PHE A 630 -10.33 -11.14 -14.99
CA PHE A 630 -10.69 -11.97 -13.85
C PHE A 630 -9.43 -12.36 -13.09
N ALA A 631 -9.37 -11.98 -11.81
CA ALA A 631 -8.41 -12.55 -10.89
C ALA A 631 -8.91 -13.94 -10.48
N MET A 632 -8.04 -14.94 -10.57
CA MET A 632 -8.23 -16.17 -9.82
C MET A 632 -7.80 -15.85 -8.38
N PRO A 633 -8.64 -16.10 -7.37
CA PRO A 633 -8.19 -16.07 -5.98
C PRO A 633 -7.29 -17.29 -5.77
N ASP A 634 -6.06 -17.21 -6.26
CA ASP A 634 -5.04 -18.24 -6.07
C ASP A 634 -4.31 -18.05 -4.74
N ASP A 635 -4.37 -16.84 -4.18
CA ASP A 635 -3.80 -16.53 -2.88
C ASP A 635 -4.66 -17.11 -1.73
N PRO A 636 -4.02 -17.48 -0.60
CA PRO A 636 -4.70 -18.02 0.57
C PRO A 636 -5.90 -17.20 1.06
N VAL A 637 -5.78 -15.88 1.08
CA VAL A 637 -6.81 -14.98 1.61
C VAL A 637 -8.06 -14.99 0.73
N GLY A 638 -7.88 -14.86 -0.58
CA GLY A 638 -8.96 -14.95 -1.56
C GLY A 638 -9.66 -16.31 -1.55
N LYS A 639 -8.92 -17.42 -1.38
CA LYS A 639 -9.48 -18.77 -1.24
C LYS A 639 -10.35 -18.92 0.00
N THR A 640 -9.85 -18.48 1.16
CA THR A 640 -10.61 -18.52 2.41
C THR A 640 -11.88 -17.67 2.31
N LEU A 641 -11.80 -16.47 1.73
CA LEU A 641 -12.97 -15.61 1.51
C LEU A 641 -13.99 -16.26 0.59
N SER A 642 -13.53 -16.88 -0.50
CA SER A 642 -14.41 -17.57 -1.47
C SER A 642 -15.17 -18.72 -0.81
N ARG A 643 -14.47 -19.59 -0.08
CA ARG A 643 -15.11 -20.70 0.65
C ARG A 643 -16.13 -20.21 1.68
N TRP A 644 -15.83 -19.10 2.36
CA TRP A 644 -16.74 -18.50 3.32
C TRP A 644 -18.02 -17.97 2.67
N ILE A 645 -17.94 -17.36 1.49
CA ILE A 645 -19.11 -16.94 0.71
C ILE A 645 -19.94 -18.16 0.29
N GLU A 646 -19.28 -19.22 -0.20
CA GLU A 646 -19.96 -20.46 -0.61
C GLU A 646 -20.72 -21.11 0.55
N LYS A 647 -20.13 -21.15 1.75
CA LYS A 647 -20.78 -21.68 2.96
C LYS A 647 -22.06 -20.94 3.35
N ARG A 648 -22.16 -19.66 3.01
CA ARG A 648 -23.36 -18.84 3.26
C ARG A 648 -24.39 -18.93 2.14
N GLY A 649 -24.18 -19.83 1.17
CA GLY A 649 -25.04 -19.99 -0.01
C GLY A 649 -24.80 -18.92 -1.09
N GLY A 650 -23.74 -18.12 -0.95
CA GLY A 650 -23.35 -17.12 -1.94
C GLY A 650 -22.52 -17.70 -3.08
N ASN A 651 -22.25 -16.87 -4.09
CA ASN A 651 -21.40 -17.25 -5.23
C ASN A 651 -20.19 -16.30 -5.33
N PRO A 652 -18.97 -16.73 -4.98
CA PRO A 652 -17.78 -15.88 -4.98
C PRO A 652 -17.49 -15.26 -6.33
N PHE A 653 -17.75 -16.01 -7.41
CA PHE A 653 -17.53 -15.52 -8.76
C PHE A 653 -18.45 -14.33 -9.06
N VAL A 654 -19.70 -14.37 -8.63
CA VAL A 654 -20.67 -13.29 -8.85
C VAL A 654 -20.50 -12.12 -7.86
N GLU A 655 -20.17 -12.41 -6.61
CA GLU A 655 -20.11 -11.42 -5.52
C GLU A 655 -18.76 -10.71 -5.41
N LEU A 656 -17.66 -11.34 -5.85
CA LEU A 656 -16.31 -10.78 -5.79
C LEU A 656 -15.66 -10.70 -7.17
N THR A 657 -15.49 -11.84 -7.85
CA THR A 657 -14.64 -11.91 -9.04
C THR A 657 -15.16 -11.08 -10.20
N VAL A 658 -16.47 -11.12 -10.48
CA VAL A 658 -17.11 -10.28 -11.51
C VAL A 658 -17.06 -8.80 -11.14
N PRO A 659 -17.42 -8.40 -9.90
CA PRO A 659 -17.26 -7.04 -9.44
C PRO A 659 -15.84 -6.46 -9.58
N GLU A 660 -14.82 -7.19 -9.11
CA GLU A 660 -13.42 -6.76 -9.22
C GLU A 660 -12.97 -6.65 -10.68
N ALA A 661 -13.37 -7.62 -11.52
CA ALA A 661 -13.10 -7.56 -12.95
C ALA A 661 -13.78 -6.35 -13.62
N SER A 662 -14.98 -5.94 -13.17
CA SER A 662 -15.64 -4.73 -13.65
C SER A 662 -14.81 -3.49 -13.37
N ILE A 663 -14.25 -3.35 -12.15
CA ILE A 663 -13.45 -2.18 -11.78
C ILE A 663 -12.18 -2.12 -12.65
N LYS A 664 -11.42 -3.22 -12.72
CA LYS A 664 -10.20 -3.30 -13.54
C LYS A 664 -10.47 -3.03 -15.02
N LEU A 665 -11.59 -3.54 -15.53
CA LEU A 665 -12.00 -3.32 -16.91
C LEU A 665 -12.28 -1.84 -17.19
N ILE A 666 -13.02 -1.16 -16.31
CA ILE A 666 -13.29 0.29 -16.44
C ILE A 666 -11.97 1.08 -16.35
N GLN A 667 -11.05 0.70 -15.46
CA GLN A 667 -9.75 1.36 -15.33
C GLN A 667 -8.86 1.21 -16.57
N ALA A 668 -8.85 0.01 -17.17
CA ALA A 668 -8.15 -0.26 -18.42
C ALA A 668 -8.73 0.58 -19.57
N VAL A 669 -10.06 0.59 -19.69
CA VAL A 669 -10.79 1.37 -20.71
C VAL A 669 -10.62 2.88 -20.51
N GLY A 670 -10.57 3.34 -19.27
CA GLY A 670 -10.32 4.74 -18.90
C GLY A 670 -8.94 5.25 -19.29
N ARG A 671 -8.05 4.39 -19.83
CA ARG A 671 -6.78 4.83 -20.40
C ARG A 671 -6.93 5.46 -21.78
N LEU A 672 -8.03 5.19 -22.50
CA LEU A 672 -8.28 5.74 -23.83
C LEU A 672 -8.64 7.23 -23.78
N ILE A 673 -9.61 7.61 -22.95
CA ILE A 673 -10.16 8.99 -22.91
C ILE A 673 -9.85 9.66 -21.58
N ARG A 674 -9.00 10.69 -21.60
CA ARG A 674 -8.57 11.48 -20.43
C ARG A 674 -8.67 12.97 -20.62
N THR A 675 -8.77 13.43 -21.86
CA THR A 675 -9.02 14.82 -22.23
C THR A 675 -10.21 14.92 -23.18
N GLU A 676 -10.75 16.14 -23.33
CA GLU A 676 -11.86 16.44 -24.27
C GLU A 676 -11.45 16.28 -25.75
N ARG A 677 -10.15 16.16 -26.04
CA ARG A 677 -9.61 15.99 -27.40
C ARG A 677 -9.18 14.57 -27.70
N ASP A 678 -9.13 13.71 -26.68
CA ASP A 678 -8.74 12.32 -26.89
C ASP A 678 -9.78 11.62 -27.75
N TYR A 679 -9.30 10.72 -28.60
CA TYR A 679 -10.15 9.89 -29.42
C TYR A 679 -9.55 8.50 -29.56
N GLY A 680 -10.36 7.53 -30.00
CA GLY A 680 -9.84 6.27 -30.46
C GLY A 680 -10.75 5.08 -30.20
N ARG A 681 -10.15 3.91 -30.00
CA ARG A 681 -10.88 2.64 -29.95
C ARG A 681 -10.48 1.80 -28.73
N VAL A 682 -11.48 1.16 -28.13
CA VAL A 682 -11.30 0.01 -27.25
C VAL A 682 -11.63 -1.25 -28.03
N THR A 683 -10.78 -2.26 -27.95
CA THR A 683 -11.06 -3.59 -28.49
C THR A 683 -10.94 -4.63 -27.40
N ILE A 684 -11.97 -5.47 -27.24
CA ILE A 684 -11.95 -6.57 -26.25
C ILE A 684 -12.01 -7.89 -26.98
N LEU A 685 -10.94 -8.68 -26.87
CA LEU A 685 -10.76 -9.96 -27.55
C LEU A 685 -11.35 -11.14 -26.73
N ASP A 686 -12.51 -10.95 -26.09
CA ASP A 686 -13.10 -11.96 -25.22
C ASP A 686 -14.58 -12.22 -25.53
N ASN A 687 -14.87 -13.37 -26.13
CA ASN A 687 -16.24 -13.72 -26.50
C ASN A 687 -17.19 -13.94 -25.31
N ARG A 688 -16.68 -14.08 -24.07
CA ARG A 688 -17.51 -14.23 -22.87
C ARG A 688 -18.31 -12.98 -22.58
N LEU A 689 -17.83 -11.82 -23.02
CA LEU A 689 -18.52 -10.54 -22.84
C LEU A 689 -19.89 -10.52 -23.55
N LEU A 690 -20.01 -11.23 -24.67
CA LEU A 690 -21.27 -11.41 -25.41
C LEU A 690 -22.02 -12.68 -25.02
N LYS A 691 -21.30 -13.79 -24.81
CA LYS A 691 -21.89 -15.12 -24.60
C LYS A 691 -22.38 -15.39 -23.17
N GLN A 692 -21.83 -14.71 -22.15
CA GLN A 692 -22.13 -14.99 -20.74
C GLN A 692 -23.10 -13.96 -20.15
N SER A 693 -23.89 -14.38 -19.15
CA SER A 693 -24.90 -13.53 -18.50
C SER A 693 -24.29 -12.31 -17.80
N TYR A 694 -23.14 -12.49 -17.14
CA TYR A 694 -22.38 -11.38 -16.51
C TYR A 694 -21.79 -10.42 -17.55
N GLY A 695 -21.55 -10.87 -18.78
CA GLY A 695 -20.95 -10.07 -19.84
C GLY A 695 -21.82 -8.85 -20.19
N LYS A 696 -23.14 -9.01 -20.20
CA LYS A 696 -24.09 -7.90 -20.38
C LYS A 696 -23.97 -6.84 -19.28
N LYS A 697 -23.75 -7.26 -18.02
CA LYS A 697 -23.57 -6.34 -16.89
C LYS A 697 -22.24 -5.58 -16.98
N LEU A 698 -21.16 -6.27 -17.37
CA LEU A 698 -19.85 -5.65 -17.62
C LEU A 698 -19.92 -4.64 -18.78
N LEU A 699 -20.59 -4.99 -19.88
CA LEU A 699 -20.80 -4.06 -21.00
C LEU A 699 -21.62 -2.83 -20.62
N ALA A 700 -22.57 -2.97 -19.70
CA ALA A 700 -23.40 -1.87 -19.21
C ALA A 700 -22.66 -0.94 -18.24
N SER A 701 -21.59 -1.42 -17.58
CA SER A 701 -20.77 -0.61 -16.68
C SER A 701 -19.65 0.16 -17.38
N LEU A 702 -19.34 -0.18 -18.64
CA LEU A 702 -18.40 0.57 -19.47
C LEU A 702 -18.94 1.96 -19.85
N PRO A 703 -18.06 2.93 -20.13
CA PRO A 703 -18.48 4.19 -20.73
C PRO A 703 -19.26 3.98 -22.04
N PRO A 704 -20.22 4.85 -22.38
CA PRO A 704 -21.11 4.70 -23.53
C PRO A 704 -20.42 5.02 -24.86
N PHE A 705 -19.38 4.26 -25.20
CA PHE A 705 -18.72 4.30 -26.50
C PHE A 705 -19.65 3.88 -27.63
N LYS A 706 -19.39 4.39 -28.83
CA LYS A 706 -20.07 3.92 -30.04
C LYS A 706 -19.69 2.47 -30.29
N ARG A 707 -20.68 1.57 -30.30
CA ARG A 707 -20.45 0.13 -30.52
C ARG A 707 -20.39 -0.14 -32.02
N ILE A 708 -19.34 -0.82 -32.48
CA ILE A 708 -19.09 -1.14 -33.89
C ILE A 708 -18.95 -2.64 -34.12
#